data_AF-A0A1Z8NJX9-F1
#
_entry.id   AF-A0A1Z8NJX9-F1
#
_cell.length_a   1.000
_cell.length_b   1.000
_cell.length_c   1.000
_cell.angle_alpha   90.00
_cell.angle_beta   90.00
_cell.angle_gamma   90.00
#
_symmetry.space_group_name_H-M   'P 1'
#
loop_
_entity.id
_entity.type
_entity.pdbx_description
1 polymer ?
#
loop_
_entity_poly.entity_id
_entity_poly.type
_entity_poly.pdbx_seq_one_letter_code
_entity_poly.pdbx_strand_id
1 'polypeptide(L)'
;MSVKSIFKFLLYSIIILFIIVVIALLGANTWLNSKLDRGNLDLSLIKSYVFDILNDSDLYSIEADALEMSKTPEGQVLLYFKNVNFYDHKNIMSIETPTVIIENQIITYALGSLSNLFTGGHLKSDVSVIRPRININLDKSQVIESLMVADDKGEQVIEGGQISQSISFDIENELPVKDHFYQIYFRYLHSLLSSKSDNELNSFLNLFSSLALKDATIGISSFENNINFNNLQINFLSDDQSRNLVVTYPMNKTEDELGVGISINNNSDSALTNIDITFKNLIPDNFIYPSEKIGLNTFYNGALSGRLNANINNLGRITDSTLDLNVSQGAMKISLPYSKTDILEIEDAYISSAYNSADQAFNINELVLEQDGYNVKSKGALYLNYNELGNVFEIDTTLTNLTIEKDKNSIIENSDLNLNINLNNGNIIFGEFSGQMGEGEILITNTQRIDYQEYKLLLSNANAIDIKSLINNIDSLNFAQWFESNVNEAKINEVLWSFKILDSGEFIDSDLSMDFENSSFYYYDTHPPINNATGNIGIKDQSIIIELSKGEMNLDDDQSIDINSIKGSILGKGKDQIANFSLELDSDINNLWSYLEIVQFNNLDIINQKEQLKGQASINSVIKFPIPMDSSKDLEIEANILVEEGRYILSEQDSLIIPNAKIDFRDNTIKTNGELNYKGIASKFTTITSLDADLSTEINLSTSVSPTEINILQPFFGEFIGGFGRVPTDIKIVIPLNDLDNIEKMELRANLTDIITQYPSLNWRKGVNERAELTSILTKVPTEDDIEKTDYNIKFLYDSDSVFLDGYFLATSDFKAKNLIVTNFSSPKVQGLKFDVQIDTEGVGNVYLEASKIDISSFIDSDIFMRSNQNIPIPNLNNINLNVLEIDKVIGKNGEDISSINGRINLNDGKIKEMDLAGNFNQNKDTLIQIVYRGADSDLPVDLGVTTDDGGAFLRFMGIYNQAQEGYMQLRATGRNINNMTGQMGIEDILVSDDANLVKIFAESGPNPNRPDIYNVRFKLLKTEFQIEDELIYVNDMQLFGPSDRLKLQGKSNSVTGRFKFQGDYCADYLSNASFGSIPLFGPLLSGGSENCLSATPIKIERDKSGDAIYSSINPIGTVAPGIFRDLFDYN
;
A
#
# COMPACT_ATOMS: atom_id res chain seq x y z
N MET A 1 70.38 -50.79 -125.91
CA MET A 1 70.72 -50.55 -124.50
C MET A 1 69.45 -50.76 -123.69
N SER A 2 69.34 -51.83 -122.88
CA SER A 2 68.04 -52.23 -122.28
C SER A 2 67.62 -51.30 -121.13
N VAL A 3 66.34 -50.91 -121.11
CA VAL A 3 65.67 -50.10 -120.06
C VAL A 3 65.98 -50.54 -118.62
N LYS A 4 66.31 -51.83 -118.42
CA LYS A 4 66.75 -52.41 -117.15
C LYS A 4 68.01 -51.74 -116.56
N SER A 5 68.89 -51.15 -117.38
CA SER A 5 70.10 -50.46 -116.93
C SER A 5 69.83 -49.05 -116.41
N ILE A 6 68.81 -48.35 -116.94
CA ILE A 6 68.44 -46.99 -116.49
C ILE A 6 67.72 -47.07 -115.14
N PHE A 7 66.81 -48.04 -114.97
CA PHE A 7 66.10 -48.22 -113.70
C PHE A 7 67.03 -48.67 -112.57
N LYS A 8 68.04 -49.51 -112.87
CA LYS A 8 69.10 -49.83 -111.91
C LYS A 8 69.91 -48.58 -111.55
N PHE A 9 70.26 -47.74 -112.52
CA PHE A 9 71.01 -46.51 -112.26
C PHE A 9 70.20 -45.51 -111.42
N LEU A 10 68.92 -45.29 -111.72
CA LEU A 10 68.02 -44.43 -110.95
C LEU A 10 67.77 -44.95 -109.52
N LEU A 11 67.57 -46.26 -109.35
CA LEU A 11 67.40 -46.88 -108.04
C LEU A 11 68.71 -46.82 -107.23
N TYR A 12 69.87 -47.08 -107.84
CA TYR A 12 71.16 -46.89 -107.19
C TYR A 12 71.43 -45.42 -106.87
N SER A 13 71.05 -44.48 -107.74
CA SER A 13 71.19 -43.04 -107.49
C SER A 13 70.28 -42.59 -106.35
N ILE A 14 69.03 -43.06 -106.25
CA ILE A 14 68.12 -42.74 -105.14
C ILE A 14 68.59 -43.41 -103.84
N ILE A 15 69.06 -44.65 -103.88
CA ILE A 15 69.61 -45.33 -102.69
C ILE A 15 70.90 -44.66 -102.24
N ILE A 16 71.78 -44.25 -103.16
CA ILE A 16 73.00 -43.50 -102.85
C ILE A 16 72.64 -42.10 -102.33
N LEU A 17 71.66 -41.41 -102.92
CA LEU A 17 71.19 -40.12 -102.44
C LEU A 17 70.57 -40.26 -101.03
N PHE A 18 69.79 -41.31 -100.78
CA PHE A 18 69.22 -41.62 -99.47
C PHE A 18 70.30 -41.99 -98.45
N ILE A 19 71.29 -42.79 -98.82
CA ILE A 19 72.44 -43.12 -97.97
C ILE A 19 73.29 -41.86 -97.70
N ILE A 20 73.49 -41.00 -98.69
CA ILE A 20 74.21 -39.72 -98.52
C ILE A 20 73.41 -38.78 -97.62
N VAL A 21 72.09 -38.69 -97.78
CA VAL A 21 71.21 -37.87 -96.92
C VAL A 21 71.18 -38.42 -95.50
N VAL A 22 71.09 -39.74 -95.31
CA VAL A 22 71.11 -40.37 -93.99
C VAL A 22 72.49 -40.28 -93.33
N ILE A 23 73.60 -40.46 -94.07
CA ILE A 23 74.97 -40.24 -93.56
C ILE A 23 75.20 -38.76 -93.27
N ALA A 24 74.67 -37.84 -94.08
CA ALA A 24 74.75 -36.40 -93.82
C ALA A 24 73.91 -36.01 -92.60
N LEU A 25 72.73 -36.59 -92.40
CA LEU A 25 71.89 -36.39 -91.22
C LEU A 25 72.52 -36.98 -89.96
N LEU A 26 73.07 -38.20 -90.03
CA LEU A 26 73.82 -38.81 -88.92
C LEU A 26 75.09 -38.02 -88.61
N GLY A 27 75.83 -37.59 -89.64
CA GLY A 27 77.00 -36.73 -89.49
C GLY A 27 76.66 -35.37 -88.89
N ALA A 28 75.57 -34.74 -89.33
CA ALA A 28 75.04 -33.51 -88.77
C ALA A 28 74.59 -33.70 -87.31
N ASN A 29 73.88 -34.79 -86.99
CA ASN A 29 73.44 -35.12 -85.64
C ASN A 29 74.64 -35.35 -84.70
N THR A 30 75.63 -36.15 -85.12
CA THR A 30 76.84 -36.42 -84.33
C THR A 30 77.68 -35.15 -84.13
N TRP A 31 77.76 -34.31 -85.16
CA TRP A 31 78.44 -33.00 -85.10
C TRP A 31 77.72 -32.03 -84.16
N LEU A 32 76.39 -31.93 -84.25
CA LEU A 32 75.56 -31.04 -83.44
C LEU A 32 75.61 -31.47 -81.97
N ASN A 33 75.47 -32.77 -81.69
CA ASN A 33 75.63 -33.32 -80.34
C ASN A 33 77.03 -33.05 -79.75
N SER A 34 78.10 -33.28 -80.52
CA SER A 34 79.47 -32.95 -80.05
C SER A 34 79.67 -31.45 -79.81
N LYS A 35 78.92 -30.58 -80.49
CA LYS A 35 78.98 -29.13 -80.28
C LYS A 35 78.23 -28.72 -79.02
N LEU A 36 77.01 -29.24 -78.84
CA LEU A 36 76.16 -28.98 -77.69
C LEU A 36 76.75 -29.53 -76.38
N ASP A 37 77.43 -30.68 -76.43
CA ASP A 37 78.14 -31.25 -75.26
C ASP A 37 79.33 -30.37 -74.82
N ARG A 38 79.80 -29.43 -75.66
CA ARG A 38 80.91 -28.51 -75.37
C ARG A 38 80.45 -27.12 -74.92
N GLY A 39 79.17 -26.79 -75.05
CA GLY A 39 78.60 -25.48 -74.71
C GLY A 39 77.44 -25.08 -75.64
N ASN A 40 76.88 -23.89 -75.41
CA ASN A 40 75.76 -23.38 -76.21
C ASN A 40 76.16 -23.17 -77.68
N LEU A 41 75.27 -23.56 -78.58
CA LEU A 41 75.39 -23.32 -80.01
C LEU A 41 74.61 -22.06 -80.38
N ASP A 42 75.31 -21.04 -80.85
CA ASP A 42 74.70 -19.84 -81.40
C ASP A 42 74.10 -20.12 -82.80
N LEU A 43 72.79 -19.89 -82.92
CA LEU A 43 71.98 -20.05 -84.12
C LEU A 43 71.57 -18.71 -84.73
N SER A 44 72.19 -17.60 -84.31
CA SER A 44 71.83 -16.26 -84.79
C SER A 44 72.04 -16.06 -86.29
N LEU A 45 72.78 -16.95 -86.98
CA LEU A 45 72.92 -16.95 -88.44
C LEU A 45 71.62 -17.31 -89.19
N ILE A 46 70.74 -18.12 -88.59
CA ILE A 46 69.44 -18.52 -89.16
C ILE A 46 68.28 -17.70 -88.59
N LYS A 47 68.59 -16.71 -87.75
CA LYS A 47 67.66 -15.85 -87.03
C LYS A 47 66.58 -15.25 -87.93
N SER A 48 66.98 -14.65 -89.05
CA SER A 48 66.03 -13.99 -89.97
C SER A 48 65.00 -14.99 -90.51
N TYR A 49 65.43 -16.19 -90.88
CA TYR A 49 64.55 -17.23 -91.42
C TYR A 49 63.56 -17.76 -90.37
N VAL A 50 64.00 -17.90 -89.12
CA VAL A 50 63.12 -18.33 -88.01
C VAL A 50 62.08 -17.26 -87.70
N PHE A 51 62.47 -15.98 -87.67
CA PHE A 51 61.53 -14.89 -87.39
C PHE A 51 60.58 -14.56 -88.55
N ASP A 52 61.01 -14.75 -89.80
CA ASP A 52 60.11 -14.63 -90.96
C ASP A 52 58.94 -15.64 -90.87
N ILE A 53 59.18 -16.83 -90.29
CA ILE A 53 58.14 -17.85 -90.05
C ILE A 53 57.28 -17.50 -88.84
N LEU A 54 57.89 -17.02 -87.75
CA LEU A 54 57.17 -16.69 -86.51
C LEU A 54 56.30 -15.44 -86.66
N ASN A 55 56.65 -14.54 -87.58
CA ASN A 55 55.94 -13.27 -87.85
C ASN A 55 55.02 -13.34 -89.07
N ASP A 56 54.56 -14.53 -89.48
CA ASP A 56 53.61 -14.73 -90.59
C ASP A 56 52.15 -14.36 -90.22
N SER A 57 51.96 -13.39 -89.31
CA SER A 57 50.64 -12.93 -88.86
C SER A 57 50.52 -11.41 -88.98
N ASP A 58 49.35 -10.91 -89.37
CA ASP A 58 49.04 -9.47 -89.39
C ASP A 58 48.77 -8.87 -88.00
N LEU A 59 48.89 -9.66 -86.91
CA LEU A 59 48.44 -9.28 -85.57
C LEU A 59 49.59 -8.92 -84.61
N TYR A 60 50.73 -9.58 -84.71
CA TYR A 60 51.85 -9.42 -83.78
C TYR A 60 53.21 -9.55 -84.47
N SER A 61 54.24 -8.99 -83.83
CA SER A 61 55.64 -9.13 -84.21
C SER A 61 56.48 -9.61 -83.03
N ILE A 62 57.36 -10.56 -83.32
CA ILE A 62 58.33 -11.14 -82.40
C ILE A 62 59.73 -10.82 -82.89
N GLU A 63 60.51 -10.18 -82.03
CA GLU A 63 61.93 -9.92 -82.23
C GLU A 63 62.72 -10.55 -81.08
N ALA A 64 63.92 -11.05 -81.34
CA ALA A 64 64.88 -11.40 -80.29
C ALA A 64 66.28 -10.96 -80.72
N ASP A 65 67.24 -10.82 -79.80
CA ASP A 65 68.62 -10.46 -80.15
C ASP A 65 69.43 -11.67 -80.63
N ALA A 66 69.32 -12.80 -79.94
CA ALA A 66 70.06 -14.01 -80.23
C ALA A 66 69.18 -15.27 -80.04
N LEU A 67 69.52 -16.31 -80.81
CA LEU A 67 68.95 -17.65 -80.67
C LEU A 67 70.08 -18.61 -80.34
N GLU A 68 70.02 -19.25 -79.18
CA GLU A 68 71.01 -20.25 -78.76
C GLU A 68 70.33 -21.60 -78.53
N MET A 69 71.04 -22.68 -78.80
CA MET A 69 70.64 -24.04 -78.46
C MET A 69 71.61 -24.60 -77.43
N SER A 70 71.11 -25.20 -76.36
CA SER A 70 71.93 -25.90 -75.37
C SER A 70 71.39 -27.30 -75.08
N LYS A 71 72.22 -28.14 -74.46
CA LYS A 71 71.83 -29.48 -74.04
C LYS A 71 72.03 -29.61 -72.53
N THR A 72 71.00 -30.06 -71.82
CA THR A 72 71.04 -30.28 -70.38
C THR A 72 71.88 -31.52 -70.04
N PRO A 73 72.37 -31.66 -68.79
CA PRO A 73 73.05 -32.89 -68.33
C PRO A 73 72.19 -34.16 -68.47
N GLU A 74 70.87 -33.99 -68.48
CA GLU A 74 69.87 -35.05 -68.64
C GLU A 74 69.59 -35.40 -70.12
N GLY A 75 70.23 -34.67 -71.05
CA GLY A 75 70.15 -34.92 -72.49
C GLY A 75 69.02 -34.19 -73.21
N GLN A 76 68.28 -33.31 -72.54
CA GLN A 76 67.25 -32.47 -73.17
C GLN A 76 67.87 -31.34 -73.94
N VAL A 77 67.23 -30.91 -75.03
CA VAL A 77 67.70 -29.79 -75.85
C VAL A 77 66.80 -28.58 -75.64
N LEU A 78 67.40 -27.50 -75.14
CA LEU A 78 66.73 -26.25 -74.83
C LEU A 78 67.06 -25.19 -75.87
N LEU A 79 66.04 -24.47 -76.33
CA LEU A 79 66.20 -23.27 -77.16
C LEU A 79 66.07 -22.03 -76.29
N TYR A 80 67.07 -21.15 -76.35
CA TYR A 80 67.09 -19.87 -75.66
C TYR A 80 66.92 -18.75 -76.68
N PHE A 81 65.83 -18.00 -76.55
CA PHE A 81 65.69 -16.71 -77.22
C PHE A 81 66.10 -15.62 -76.23
N LYS A 82 67.11 -14.83 -76.58
CA LYS A 82 67.63 -13.76 -75.71
C LYS A 82 67.03 -12.42 -76.11
N ASN A 83 66.65 -11.61 -75.11
CA ASN A 83 66.05 -10.29 -75.27
C ASN A 83 64.89 -10.30 -76.27
N VAL A 84 63.86 -11.07 -75.95
CA VAL A 84 62.67 -11.20 -76.80
C VAL A 84 61.73 -10.03 -76.55
N ASN A 85 61.35 -9.34 -77.62
CA ASN A 85 60.30 -8.35 -77.63
C ASN A 85 59.16 -8.90 -78.48
N PHE A 86 58.01 -9.09 -77.83
CA PHE A 86 56.74 -9.33 -78.49
C PHE A 86 55.94 -8.03 -78.40
N TYR A 87 55.38 -7.58 -79.51
CA TYR A 87 54.45 -6.46 -79.51
C TYR A 87 53.34 -6.71 -80.51
N ASP A 88 52.13 -6.35 -80.15
CA ASP A 88 51.02 -6.34 -81.09
C ASP A 88 51.09 -5.11 -81.99
N HIS A 89 50.63 -5.21 -83.23
CA HIS A 89 50.65 -4.07 -84.16
C HIS A 89 49.74 -2.91 -83.71
N LYS A 90 48.81 -3.17 -82.78
CA LYS A 90 47.90 -2.17 -82.21
C LYS A 90 48.45 -1.50 -80.93
N ASN A 91 49.64 -1.89 -80.44
CA ASN A 91 50.24 -1.41 -79.19
C ASN A 91 49.31 -1.54 -77.96
N ILE A 92 48.44 -2.54 -77.95
CA ILE A 92 47.61 -2.92 -76.80
C ILE A 92 48.44 -3.73 -75.81
N MET A 93 49.36 -4.58 -76.29
CA MET A 93 50.17 -5.45 -75.45
C MET A 93 51.60 -5.53 -75.97
N SER A 94 52.56 -5.27 -75.07
CA SER A 94 53.97 -5.60 -75.31
C SER A 94 54.49 -6.52 -74.23
N ILE A 95 55.35 -7.46 -74.60
CA ILE A 95 56.06 -8.36 -73.70
C ILE A 95 57.54 -8.26 -74.00
N GLU A 96 58.31 -7.71 -73.08
CA GLU A 96 59.77 -7.65 -73.14
C GLU A 96 60.34 -8.67 -72.16
N THR A 97 61.17 -9.61 -72.61
CA THR A 97 61.75 -10.62 -71.73
C THR A 97 63.22 -10.86 -72.04
N PRO A 98 64.11 -10.84 -71.03
CA PRO A 98 65.52 -11.16 -71.22
C PRO A 98 65.76 -12.57 -71.80
N THR A 99 64.90 -13.54 -71.51
CA THR A 99 65.09 -14.92 -71.96
C THR A 99 63.77 -15.68 -72.03
N VAL A 100 63.47 -16.26 -73.20
CA VAL A 100 62.48 -17.34 -73.36
C VAL A 100 63.24 -18.65 -73.53
N ILE A 101 62.85 -19.67 -72.77
CA ILE A 101 63.38 -21.03 -72.85
C ILE A 101 62.27 -21.91 -73.38
N ILE A 102 62.52 -22.58 -74.51
CA ILE A 102 61.59 -23.56 -75.09
C ILE A 102 62.27 -24.92 -75.03
N GLU A 103 61.70 -25.84 -74.27
CA GLU A 103 62.01 -27.26 -74.40
C GLU A 103 61.12 -27.83 -75.50
N ASN A 104 61.74 -28.14 -76.63
CA ASN A 104 61.06 -28.73 -77.75
C ASN A 104 61.33 -30.24 -77.76
N GLN A 105 60.28 -31.03 -77.52
CA GLN A 105 60.40 -32.48 -77.52
C GLN A 105 60.85 -33.01 -78.89
N ILE A 106 60.43 -32.41 -80.01
CA ILE A 106 60.82 -32.82 -81.38
C ILE A 106 62.34 -32.71 -81.58
N ILE A 107 62.94 -31.58 -81.17
CA ILE A 107 64.39 -31.35 -81.30
C ILE A 107 65.16 -32.29 -80.38
N THR A 108 64.67 -32.47 -79.14
CA THR A 108 65.24 -33.43 -78.18
C THR A 108 65.17 -34.87 -78.71
N TYR A 109 64.06 -35.26 -79.35
CA TYR A 109 63.89 -36.56 -80.00
C TYR A 109 64.76 -36.73 -81.25
N ALA A 110 64.85 -35.72 -82.11
CA ALA A 110 65.65 -35.74 -83.34
C ALA A 110 67.17 -35.84 -83.07
N LEU A 111 67.62 -35.28 -81.93
CA LEU A 111 69.01 -35.31 -81.49
C LEU A 111 69.30 -36.42 -80.47
N GLY A 112 68.27 -37.16 -80.03
CA GLY A 112 68.35 -38.31 -79.13
C GLY A 112 68.53 -39.67 -79.84
N SER A 113 68.14 -40.75 -79.16
CA SER A 113 68.19 -42.12 -79.72
C SER A 113 67.21 -42.31 -80.89
N LEU A 114 67.68 -42.89 -82.01
CA LEU A 114 66.87 -43.17 -83.22
C LEU A 114 65.63 -44.06 -82.95
N SER A 115 65.56 -44.76 -81.81
CA SER A 115 64.40 -45.59 -81.43
C SER A 115 63.10 -44.81 -81.26
N ASN A 116 63.18 -43.50 -81.01
CA ASN A 116 62.04 -42.68 -80.61
C ASN A 116 61.45 -41.86 -81.77
N LEU A 117 61.98 -42.01 -82.99
CA LEU A 117 61.61 -41.21 -84.17
C LEU A 117 60.28 -41.65 -84.83
N PHE A 118 59.69 -42.77 -84.41
CA PHE A 118 58.51 -43.38 -85.04
C PHE A 118 57.31 -43.57 -84.08
N THR A 119 57.38 -43.05 -82.86
CA THR A 119 56.26 -43.07 -81.90
C THR A 119 55.40 -41.83 -82.10
N GLY A 120 54.28 -41.95 -82.81
CA GLY A 120 53.38 -40.85 -83.18
C GLY A 120 52.59 -40.22 -82.03
N GLY A 121 53.25 -39.68 -81.02
CA GLY A 121 52.65 -38.87 -79.97
C GLY A 121 52.51 -37.40 -80.38
N HIS A 122 51.50 -36.70 -79.85
CA HIS A 122 51.37 -35.24 -79.97
C HIS A 122 52.52 -34.58 -79.19
N LEU A 123 53.41 -33.88 -79.90
CA LEU A 123 54.63 -33.28 -79.35
C LEU A 123 54.30 -31.90 -78.76
N LYS A 124 53.96 -31.83 -77.48
CA LYS A 124 53.78 -30.56 -76.73
C LYS A 124 55.14 -29.97 -76.33
N SER A 125 55.19 -28.65 -76.12
CA SER A 125 56.41 -27.95 -75.67
C SER A 125 56.26 -27.43 -74.25
N ASP A 126 57.35 -27.44 -73.49
CA ASP A 126 57.44 -26.76 -72.20
C ASP A 126 58.13 -25.40 -72.39
N VAL A 127 57.44 -24.32 -72.00
CA VAL A 127 57.92 -22.96 -72.23
C VAL A 127 58.09 -22.24 -70.90
N SER A 128 59.29 -21.70 -70.67
CA SER A 128 59.60 -20.84 -69.53
C SER A 128 60.04 -19.46 -69.99
N VAL A 129 59.31 -18.43 -69.57
CA VAL A 129 59.65 -17.03 -69.85
C VAL A 129 60.21 -16.41 -68.57
N ILE A 130 61.45 -15.94 -68.62
CA ILE A 130 62.18 -15.46 -67.45
C ILE A 130 62.15 -13.92 -67.41
N ARG A 131 61.66 -13.35 -66.31
CA ARG A 131 61.51 -11.92 -66.07
C ARG A 131 60.78 -11.16 -67.19
N PRO A 132 59.62 -11.62 -67.68
CA PRO A 132 58.86 -10.87 -68.67
C PRO A 132 58.30 -9.59 -68.07
N ARG A 133 58.42 -8.48 -68.80
CA ARG A 133 57.70 -7.23 -68.59
C ARG A 133 56.57 -7.16 -69.59
N ILE A 134 55.36 -7.42 -69.10
CA ILE A 134 54.14 -7.36 -69.87
C ILE A 134 53.52 -5.99 -69.64
N ASN A 135 53.37 -5.18 -70.68
CA ASN A 135 52.65 -3.92 -70.60
C ASN A 135 51.34 -4.06 -71.39
N ILE A 136 50.22 -3.76 -70.75
CA ILE A 136 48.89 -3.77 -71.33
C ILE A 136 48.36 -2.34 -71.31
N ASN A 137 47.89 -1.83 -72.43
CA ASN A 137 47.26 -0.53 -72.55
C ASN A 137 45.77 -0.69 -72.85
N LEU A 138 44.94 -0.45 -71.83
CA LEU A 138 43.49 -0.59 -71.91
C LEU A 138 42.83 0.54 -72.71
N ASP A 139 43.47 1.71 -72.82
CA ASP A 139 42.92 2.86 -73.57
C ASP A 139 42.92 2.64 -75.08
N LYS A 140 43.89 1.86 -75.55
CA LYS A 140 43.98 1.42 -76.94
C LYS A 140 43.14 0.17 -77.21
N SER A 141 42.52 -0.40 -76.18
CA SER A 141 41.77 -1.65 -76.25
C SER A 141 40.29 -1.43 -76.60
N GLN A 142 39.98 -0.68 -77.67
CA GLN A 142 38.66 -0.80 -78.35
C GLN A 142 38.42 -2.20 -78.98
N VAL A 143 39.18 -3.21 -78.57
CA VAL A 143 39.28 -4.55 -79.14
C VAL A 143 38.93 -5.63 -78.10
N ILE A 144 38.83 -5.31 -76.80
CA ILE A 144 38.28 -6.29 -75.83
C ILE A 144 36.77 -6.51 -76.08
N GLU A 145 36.06 -5.56 -76.70
CA GLU A 145 34.70 -5.77 -77.22
C GLU A 145 34.64 -6.86 -78.31
N SER A 146 35.73 -7.10 -79.05
CA SER A 146 35.79 -8.17 -80.07
C SER A 146 36.26 -9.54 -79.56
N LEU A 147 36.73 -9.62 -78.31
CA LEU A 147 37.07 -10.89 -77.64
C LEU A 147 35.90 -11.47 -76.82
N MET A 148 34.79 -10.74 -76.74
CA MET A 148 33.51 -11.22 -76.20
C MET A 148 32.67 -11.76 -77.36
N VAL A 149 32.69 -13.09 -77.52
CA VAL A 149 31.73 -13.96 -78.22
C VAL A 149 30.94 -13.34 -79.39
N ALA A 150 31.31 -13.71 -80.62
CA ALA A 150 30.38 -13.75 -81.76
C ALA A 150 29.39 -14.91 -81.58
N ASP A 151 28.12 -14.68 -81.93
CA ASP A 151 27.12 -15.73 -82.19
C ASP A 151 27.64 -16.73 -83.25
N ASP A 152 27.14 -17.97 -83.21
CA ASP A 152 27.36 -19.10 -84.15
C ASP A 152 27.32 -18.77 -85.67
N LYS A 153 27.04 -17.52 -86.07
CA LYS A 153 26.97 -17.05 -87.47
C LYS A 153 27.93 -15.92 -87.86
N GLY A 154 28.79 -15.43 -86.98
CA GLY A 154 29.95 -14.61 -87.37
C GLY A 154 29.66 -13.24 -88.02
N GLU A 155 28.76 -12.42 -87.46
CA GLU A 155 28.63 -10.99 -87.80
C GLU A 155 28.97 -10.07 -86.61
N GLN A 156 29.66 -8.95 -86.88
CA GLN A 156 29.98 -7.91 -85.90
C GLN A 156 28.82 -6.93 -85.70
N VAL A 157 28.51 -6.61 -84.44
CA VAL A 157 27.69 -5.47 -84.00
C VAL A 157 28.57 -4.77 -82.95
N ILE A 158 28.87 -3.47 -82.92
CA ILE A 158 27.99 -2.29 -82.80
C ILE A 158 28.80 -1.00 -83.16
N GLU A 159 28.17 0.00 -83.80
CA GLU A 159 28.61 1.41 -83.79
C GLU A 159 28.03 2.12 -82.55
N GLY A 160 28.91 2.63 -81.68
CA GLY A 160 28.76 3.85 -80.86
C GLY A 160 27.55 3.99 -79.91
N GLY A 161 27.85 3.97 -78.59
CA GLY A 161 27.19 4.84 -77.60
C GLY A 161 26.13 4.17 -76.69
N GLN A 162 26.43 4.18 -75.38
CA GLN A 162 25.59 3.76 -74.25
C GLN A 162 25.34 2.25 -74.09
N ILE A 163 26.18 1.60 -73.29
CA ILE A 163 25.94 0.23 -72.80
C ILE A 163 24.87 0.30 -71.71
N SER A 164 23.61 0.27 -72.14
CA SER A 164 22.45 -0.10 -71.32
C SER A 164 22.01 -1.49 -71.79
N GLN A 165 22.26 -2.50 -70.96
CA GLN A 165 21.50 -3.75 -70.82
C GLN A 165 20.67 -4.25 -72.02
N SER A 166 21.09 -5.34 -72.65
CA SER A 166 20.25 -6.52 -72.94
C SER A 166 21.06 -7.56 -73.70
N ILE A 167 21.33 -8.70 -73.07
CA ILE A 167 21.78 -9.90 -73.77
C ILE A 167 20.69 -10.94 -73.54
N SER A 168 19.91 -11.20 -74.59
CA SER A 168 18.99 -12.33 -74.68
C SER A 168 19.74 -13.55 -75.19
N PHE A 169 19.67 -14.67 -74.47
CA PHE A 169 19.94 -15.99 -75.03
C PHE A 169 18.75 -16.89 -74.71
N ASP A 170 18.13 -17.43 -75.76
CA ASP A 170 17.01 -18.37 -75.72
C ASP A 170 17.45 -19.69 -75.08
N ILE A 171 16.86 -20.02 -73.93
CA ILE A 171 16.68 -21.40 -73.47
C ILE A 171 15.26 -21.47 -72.89
N GLU A 172 14.45 -22.38 -73.42
CA GLU A 172 13.11 -22.70 -72.95
C GLU A 172 13.14 -23.14 -71.47
N ASN A 173 12.91 -22.20 -70.55
CA ASN A 173 12.07 -22.27 -69.34
C ASN A 173 12.55 -21.21 -68.33
N GLU A 174 11.65 -20.25 -68.05
CA GLU A 174 11.61 -19.28 -66.93
C GLU A 174 12.90 -18.46 -66.58
N LEU A 175 12.84 -17.14 -66.83
CA LEU A 175 13.79 -16.08 -66.40
C LEU A 175 13.00 -15.01 -65.61
N PRO A 176 13.58 -14.16 -64.69
CA PRO A 176 14.86 -13.44 -64.90
C PRO A 176 15.68 -13.02 -63.64
N VAL A 177 17.01 -13.02 -63.72
CA VAL A 177 17.85 -11.94 -63.15
C VAL A 177 19.03 -11.75 -64.11
N LYS A 178 19.38 -10.50 -64.41
CA LYS A 178 20.62 -10.19 -65.14
C LYS A 178 21.78 -10.93 -64.47
N ASP A 179 22.61 -11.60 -65.27
CA ASP A 179 23.83 -12.27 -64.81
C ASP A 179 24.51 -11.41 -63.71
N HIS A 180 24.84 -12.00 -62.55
CA HIS A 180 25.56 -11.25 -61.50
C HIS A 180 26.85 -10.65 -62.11
N PHE A 181 27.32 -9.51 -61.59
CA PHE A 181 28.46 -8.78 -62.16
C PHE A 181 29.71 -9.65 -62.42
N TYR A 182 29.91 -10.70 -61.62
CA TYR A 182 31.04 -11.62 -61.74
C TYR A 182 30.84 -12.74 -62.77
N GLN A 183 29.60 -13.09 -63.13
CA GLN A 183 29.29 -14.32 -63.88
C GLN A 183 29.93 -14.32 -65.27
N ILE A 184 30.00 -13.17 -65.95
CA ILE A 184 30.62 -13.06 -67.28
C ILE A 184 32.11 -13.40 -67.21
N TYR A 185 32.82 -12.87 -66.20
CA TYR A 185 34.25 -13.11 -66.01
C TYR A 185 34.54 -14.57 -65.67
N PHE A 186 33.73 -15.17 -64.79
CA PHE A 186 33.89 -16.57 -64.43
C PHE A 186 33.47 -17.54 -65.53
N ARG A 187 32.50 -17.18 -66.36
CA ARG A 187 32.14 -17.93 -67.56
C ARG A 187 33.29 -17.93 -68.57
N TYR A 188 33.91 -16.77 -68.78
CA TYR A 188 35.09 -16.65 -69.63
C TYR A 188 36.26 -17.48 -69.08
N LEU A 189 36.56 -17.37 -67.79
CA LEU A 189 37.58 -18.17 -67.12
C LEU A 189 37.32 -19.68 -67.23
N HIS A 190 36.08 -20.11 -67.01
CA HIS A 190 35.66 -21.50 -67.20
C HIS A 190 35.88 -21.95 -68.64
N SER A 191 35.51 -21.13 -69.62
CA SER A 191 35.71 -21.44 -71.05
C SER A 191 37.20 -21.57 -71.39
N LEU A 192 38.06 -20.69 -70.87
CA LEU A 192 39.50 -20.67 -71.14
C LEU A 192 40.20 -21.96 -70.64
N LEU A 193 39.75 -22.47 -69.49
CA LEU A 193 40.33 -23.66 -68.87
C LEU A 193 39.59 -24.96 -69.21
N SER A 194 38.42 -24.89 -69.86
CA SER A 194 37.70 -26.08 -70.31
C SER A 194 38.33 -26.63 -71.60
N SER A 195 38.68 -27.91 -71.62
CA SER A 195 39.21 -28.59 -72.81
C SER A 195 38.22 -28.68 -73.99
N LYS A 196 36.94 -28.38 -73.75
CA LYS A 196 35.84 -28.50 -74.73
C LYS A 196 35.47 -27.18 -75.42
N SER A 197 36.14 -26.07 -75.13
CA SER A 197 35.84 -24.78 -75.76
C SER A 197 36.69 -24.54 -77.03
N ASP A 198 36.03 -24.22 -78.14
CA ASP A 198 36.66 -23.90 -79.42
C ASP A 198 36.97 -22.39 -79.50
N ASN A 199 37.93 -21.89 -78.73
CA ASN A 199 38.42 -20.51 -78.87
C ASN A 199 39.91 -20.44 -79.26
N GLU A 200 40.31 -19.34 -79.90
CA GLU A 200 41.68 -19.16 -80.44
C GLU A 200 42.75 -19.25 -79.33
N LEU A 201 42.45 -18.74 -78.14
CA LEU A 201 43.34 -18.80 -76.99
C LEU A 201 43.50 -20.23 -76.44
N ASN A 202 42.44 -21.04 -76.47
CA ASN A 202 42.45 -22.46 -76.12
C ASN A 202 43.30 -23.25 -77.12
N SER A 203 43.17 -22.95 -78.41
CA SER A 203 44.03 -23.51 -79.46
C SER A 203 45.51 -23.17 -79.23
N PHE A 204 45.82 -21.95 -78.79
CA PHE A 204 47.17 -21.53 -78.41
C PHE A 204 47.68 -22.27 -77.16
N LEU A 205 46.87 -22.33 -76.09
CA LEU A 205 47.24 -23.02 -74.85
C LEU A 205 47.42 -24.54 -75.05
N ASN A 206 46.72 -25.15 -76.01
CA ASN A 206 46.89 -26.56 -76.38
C ASN A 206 48.27 -26.89 -76.98
N LEU A 207 49.05 -25.89 -77.41
CA LEU A 207 50.40 -26.08 -77.94
C LEU A 207 51.43 -26.42 -76.84
N PHE A 208 51.09 -26.16 -75.57
CA PHE A 208 52.01 -26.25 -74.44
C PHE A 208 51.59 -27.35 -73.46
N SER A 209 52.56 -28.12 -72.95
CA SER A 209 52.37 -29.00 -71.78
C SER A 209 52.51 -28.20 -70.48
N SER A 210 53.44 -27.24 -70.47
CA SER A 210 53.56 -26.24 -69.43
C SER A 210 53.97 -24.88 -69.99
N LEU A 211 53.43 -23.81 -69.42
CA LEU A 211 53.83 -22.43 -69.68
C LEU A 211 54.08 -21.73 -68.35
N ALA A 212 55.33 -21.37 -68.07
CA ALA A 212 55.76 -20.73 -66.83
C ALA A 212 56.31 -19.33 -67.09
N LEU A 213 55.70 -18.30 -66.49
CA LEU A 213 56.24 -16.95 -66.39
C LEU A 213 56.90 -16.80 -65.02
N LYS A 214 58.22 -16.66 -64.97
CA LYS A 214 59.00 -16.53 -63.73
C LYS A 214 59.41 -15.08 -63.52
N ASP A 215 59.17 -14.53 -62.33
CA ASP A 215 59.48 -13.15 -61.95
C ASP A 215 58.90 -12.10 -62.92
N ALA A 216 57.65 -12.30 -63.34
CA ALA A 216 56.96 -11.42 -64.26
C ALA A 216 56.63 -10.06 -63.64
N THR A 217 56.77 -9.01 -64.43
CA THR A 217 56.19 -7.70 -64.15
C THR A 217 55.04 -7.48 -65.13
N ILE A 218 53.83 -7.20 -64.64
CA ILE A 218 52.67 -6.86 -65.46
C ILE A 218 52.27 -5.43 -65.14
N GLY A 219 52.47 -4.52 -66.10
CA GLY A 219 51.95 -3.16 -66.07
C GLY A 219 50.66 -3.07 -66.87
N ILE A 220 49.60 -2.54 -66.27
CA ILE A 220 48.33 -2.26 -66.92
C ILE A 220 48.11 -0.75 -66.86
N SER A 221 47.97 -0.11 -68.02
CA SER A 221 47.82 1.33 -68.17
C SER A 221 46.45 1.66 -68.76
N SER A 222 45.80 2.68 -68.21
CA SER A 222 44.54 3.28 -68.66
C SER A 222 44.55 4.81 -68.46
N PHE A 223 43.55 5.54 -68.96
CA PHE A 223 43.55 7.01 -69.12
C PHE A 223 43.87 7.74 -67.82
N GLU A 224 43.47 7.16 -66.69
CA GLU A 224 43.66 7.74 -65.35
C GLU A 224 44.66 6.94 -64.50
N ASN A 225 44.96 5.67 -64.84
CA ASN A 225 45.54 4.72 -63.89
C ASN A 225 46.63 3.82 -64.48
N ASN A 226 47.71 3.63 -63.72
CA ASN A 226 48.76 2.64 -63.98
C ASN A 226 48.86 1.66 -62.81
N ILE A 227 48.57 0.38 -63.06
CA ILE A 227 48.69 -0.70 -62.07
C ILE A 227 49.90 -1.55 -62.46
N ASN A 228 50.85 -1.74 -61.54
CA ASN A 228 52.03 -2.56 -61.78
C ASN A 228 52.10 -3.70 -60.76
N PHE A 229 52.07 -4.93 -61.26
CA PHE A 229 52.33 -6.13 -60.48
C PHE A 229 53.78 -6.57 -60.72
N ASN A 230 54.57 -6.74 -59.68
CA ASN A 230 55.99 -7.12 -59.79
C ASN A 230 56.26 -8.49 -59.18
N ASN A 231 57.20 -9.24 -59.77
CA ASN A 231 57.61 -10.57 -59.30
C ASN A 231 56.49 -11.63 -59.31
N LEU A 232 55.52 -11.50 -60.21
CA LEU A 232 54.46 -12.50 -60.41
C LEU A 232 55.05 -13.81 -60.93
N GLN A 233 54.57 -14.93 -60.41
CA GLN A 233 54.82 -16.25 -60.95
C GLN A 233 53.51 -16.79 -61.52
N ILE A 234 53.48 -17.11 -62.80
CA ILE A 234 52.28 -17.67 -63.46
C ILE A 234 52.68 -19.00 -64.07
N ASN A 235 52.08 -20.08 -63.62
CA ASN A 235 52.33 -21.43 -64.11
C ASN A 235 51.01 -21.99 -64.65
N PHE A 236 50.98 -22.23 -65.96
CA PHE A 236 49.92 -22.99 -66.61
C PHE A 236 50.43 -24.41 -66.87
N LEU A 237 49.66 -25.41 -66.44
CA LEU A 237 49.94 -26.83 -66.63
C LEU A 237 48.75 -27.48 -67.32
N SER A 238 49.00 -28.19 -68.42
CA SER A 238 47.98 -28.94 -69.14
C SER A 238 48.43 -30.38 -69.35
N ASP A 239 47.74 -31.31 -68.71
CA ASP A 239 47.82 -32.74 -68.99
C ASP A 239 46.56 -33.23 -69.73
N ASP A 240 46.46 -34.53 -70.01
CA ASP A 240 45.33 -35.09 -70.76
C ASP A 240 43.99 -35.04 -69.99
N GLN A 241 44.02 -34.78 -68.68
CA GLN A 241 42.84 -34.85 -67.81
C GLN A 241 42.51 -33.53 -67.11
N SER A 242 43.42 -32.56 -67.02
CA SER A 242 43.24 -31.34 -66.25
C SER A 242 44.00 -30.15 -66.83
N ARG A 243 43.48 -28.96 -66.56
CA ARG A 243 44.15 -27.68 -66.80
C ARG A 243 44.22 -26.90 -65.50
N ASN A 244 45.44 -26.58 -65.11
CA ASN A 244 45.74 -25.87 -63.87
C ASN A 244 46.44 -24.55 -64.18
N LEU A 245 45.90 -23.45 -63.68
CA LEU A 245 46.52 -22.13 -63.71
C LEU A 245 46.84 -21.72 -62.27
N VAL A 246 48.12 -21.64 -61.95
CA VAL A 246 48.61 -21.20 -60.65
C VAL A 246 49.29 -19.85 -60.79
N VAL A 247 48.79 -18.85 -60.09
CA VAL A 247 49.34 -17.50 -60.01
C VAL A 247 49.80 -17.25 -58.57
N THR A 248 51.08 -16.97 -58.38
CA THR A 248 51.65 -16.61 -57.09
C THR A 248 52.19 -15.19 -57.15
N TYR A 249 51.72 -14.33 -56.25
CA TYR A 249 52.17 -12.96 -56.07
C TYR A 249 52.84 -12.80 -54.70
N PRO A 250 54.18 -12.81 -54.64
CA PRO A 250 54.91 -12.54 -53.41
C PRO A 250 54.92 -11.04 -53.13
N MET A 251 54.32 -10.61 -52.01
CA MET A 251 54.30 -9.19 -51.62
C MET A 251 55.66 -8.68 -51.08
N ASN A 252 56.54 -9.58 -50.62
CA ASN A 252 57.88 -9.24 -50.13
C ASN A 252 58.96 -10.15 -50.76
N LYS A 253 60.12 -9.57 -51.09
CA LYS A 253 61.22 -10.26 -51.79
C LYS A 253 62.12 -11.12 -50.91
N THR A 254 62.00 -11.02 -49.59
CA THR A 254 63.06 -11.45 -48.65
C THR A 254 62.69 -12.59 -47.70
N GLU A 255 61.45 -13.09 -47.70
CA GLU A 255 61.06 -14.24 -46.86
C GLU A 255 60.06 -15.15 -47.59
N ASP A 256 60.16 -16.46 -47.34
CA ASP A 256 59.39 -17.57 -47.95
C ASP A 256 57.92 -17.65 -47.47
N GLU A 257 57.30 -16.54 -47.07
CA GLU A 257 55.93 -16.57 -46.53
C GLU A 257 54.97 -15.70 -47.35
N LEU A 258 54.11 -16.38 -48.12
CA LEU A 258 53.14 -15.95 -49.16
C LEU A 258 52.51 -14.54 -49.03
N GLY A 259 52.38 -13.84 -50.17
CA GLY A 259 51.59 -12.60 -50.32
C GLY A 259 50.15 -12.85 -50.79
N VAL A 260 49.96 -13.40 -52.00
CA VAL A 260 48.68 -13.93 -52.51
C VAL A 260 48.99 -15.10 -53.44
N GLY A 261 48.29 -16.23 -53.29
CA GLY A 261 48.32 -17.38 -54.19
C GLY A 261 46.93 -17.64 -54.74
N ILE A 262 46.80 -17.82 -56.05
CA ILE A 262 45.56 -18.14 -56.75
C ILE A 262 45.81 -19.40 -57.56
N SER A 263 45.07 -20.47 -57.28
CA SER A 263 45.10 -21.72 -58.03
C SER A 263 43.73 -21.93 -58.66
N ILE A 264 43.70 -22.10 -59.97
CA ILE A 264 42.47 -22.32 -60.74
C ILE A 264 42.60 -23.64 -61.45
N ASN A 265 41.73 -24.60 -61.13
CA ASN A 265 41.77 -25.95 -61.67
C ASN A 265 40.46 -26.28 -62.38
N ASN A 266 40.56 -26.77 -63.62
CA ASN A 266 39.47 -27.39 -64.35
C ASN A 266 39.88 -28.80 -64.78
N ASN A 267 39.13 -29.81 -64.31
CA ASN A 267 39.26 -31.17 -64.81
C ASN A 267 38.48 -31.29 -66.12
N SER A 268 39.10 -31.85 -67.16
CA SER A 268 38.59 -31.97 -68.54
C SER A 268 37.18 -32.57 -68.67
N ASP A 269 36.75 -33.39 -67.70
CA ASP A 269 35.42 -34.00 -67.63
C ASP A 269 34.44 -33.31 -66.66
N SER A 270 34.88 -32.29 -65.92
CA SER A 270 34.10 -31.57 -64.92
C SER A 270 33.33 -30.38 -65.52
N ALA A 271 32.05 -30.23 -65.14
CA ALA A 271 31.28 -29.01 -65.40
C ALA A 271 31.66 -27.85 -64.46
N LEU A 272 32.59 -28.07 -63.53
CA LEU A 272 33.02 -27.12 -62.51
C LEU A 272 34.49 -26.73 -62.69
N THR A 273 34.78 -25.44 -62.50
CA THR A 273 36.12 -24.88 -62.30
C THR A 273 36.26 -24.51 -60.83
N ASN A 274 37.29 -25.02 -60.17
CA ASN A 274 37.65 -24.64 -58.80
C ASN A 274 38.61 -23.45 -58.82
N ILE A 275 38.33 -22.45 -57.99
CA ILE A 275 39.21 -21.32 -57.70
C ILE A 275 39.59 -21.42 -56.22
N ASP A 276 40.88 -21.44 -55.95
CA ASP A 276 41.46 -21.50 -54.61
C ASP A 276 42.41 -20.33 -54.40
N ILE A 277 42.04 -19.39 -53.53
CA ILE A 277 42.80 -18.18 -53.24
C ILE A 277 43.28 -18.25 -51.80
N THR A 278 44.59 -18.19 -51.60
CA THR A 278 45.23 -18.09 -50.27
C THR A 278 45.96 -16.77 -50.16
N PHE A 279 45.77 -16.04 -49.07
CA PHE A 279 46.47 -14.78 -48.81
C PHE A 279 46.96 -14.74 -47.37
N LYS A 280 48.12 -14.12 -47.14
CA LYS A 280 48.71 -14.00 -45.81
C LYS A 280 49.27 -12.59 -45.64
N ASN A 281 49.00 -11.99 -44.48
CA ASN A 281 49.41 -10.63 -44.11
C ASN A 281 49.05 -9.57 -45.17
N LEU A 282 47.85 -9.71 -45.73
CA LEU A 282 47.29 -8.82 -46.73
C LEU A 282 46.84 -7.52 -46.06
N ILE A 283 47.62 -6.45 -46.19
CA ILE A 283 47.21 -5.12 -45.70
C ILE A 283 46.40 -4.45 -46.81
N PRO A 284 45.11 -4.11 -46.59
CA PRO A 284 44.27 -3.46 -47.61
C PRO A 284 44.90 -2.20 -48.22
N ASP A 285 45.65 -1.43 -47.43
CA ASP A 285 46.37 -0.21 -47.86
C ASP A 285 47.38 -0.45 -48.99
N ASN A 286 47.91 -1.68 -49.14
CA ASN A 286 48.85 -2.00 -50.22
C ASN A 286 48.18 -2.18 -51.59
N PHE A 287 46.84 -2.23 -51.64
CA PHE A 287 46.06 -2.26 -52.88
C PHE A 287 45.58 -0.85 -53.20
N ILE A 288 46.38 -0.10 -53.96
CA ILE A 288 46.03 1.26 -54.39
C ILE A 288 44.81 1.18 -55.34
N TYR A 289 43.61 1.43 -54.83
CA TYR A 289 42.40 1.63 -55.63
C TYR A 289 42.32 3.09 -56.13
N PRO A 290 42.16 3.34 -57.45
CA PRO A 290 42.24 4.70 -57.99
C PRO A 290 40.86 5.33 -58.24
N SER A 291 39.90 5.23 -57.31
CA SER A 291 38.64 5.97 -57.44
C SER A 291 38.19 6.59 -56.11
N GLU A 292 37.85 7.88 -56.12
CA GLU A 292 37.23 8.62 -55.01
C GLU A 292 35.82 8.12 -54.61
N LYS A 293 35.37 6.97 -55.12
CA LYS A 293 34.13 6.32 -54.70
C LYS A 293 34.46 5.10 -53.85
N ILE A 294 34.43 5.31 -52.54
CA ILE A 294 34.44 4.31 -51.45
C ILE A 294 35.49 3.22 -51.68
N GLY A 295 36.76 3.55 -51.47
CA GLY A 295 37.81 2.55 -51.38
C GLY A 295 37.64 1.71 -50.11
N LEU A 296 38.02 0.42 -50.17
CA LEU A 296 38.26 -0.42 -48.98
C LEU A 296 39.18 0.27 -47.95
N ASN A 297 39.95 1.26 -48.40
CA ASN A 297 40.81 2.20 -47.68
C ASN A 297 40.15 2.88 -46.46
N THR A 298 38.82 2.87 -46.31
CA THR A 298 38.14 3.47 -45.14
C THR A 298 37.61 2.45 -44.14
N PHE A 299 37.61 1.16 -44.46
CA PHE A 299 36.89 0.17 -43.66
C PHE A 299 37.74 -0.45 -42.56
N TYR A 300 38.97 -0.89 -42.83
CA TYR A 300 39.84 -1.52 -41.82
C TYR A 300 41.33 -1.40 -42.21
N ASN A 301 42.20 -1.13 -41.23
CA ASN A 301 43.63 -0.82 -41.48
C ASN A 301 44.63 -1.90 -41.02
N GLY A 302 44.17 -3.04 -40.49
CA GLY A 302 45.06 -4.14 -40.09
C GLY A 302 45.30 -5.17 -41.21
N ALA A 303 46.04 -6.24 -40.89
CA ALA A 303 46.40 -7.28 -41.85
C ALA A 303 45.35 -8.41 -41.90
N LEU A 304 45.10 -8.93 -43.10
CA LEU A 304 44.15 -10.01 -43.36
C LEU A 304 44.89 -11.27 -43.82
N SER A 305 44.54 -12.44 -43.29
CA SER A 305 45.10 -13.73 -43.72
C SER A 305 44.00 -14.78 -43.84
N GLY A 306 43.96 -15.54 -44.93
CA GLY A 306 42.86 -16.45 -45.15
C GLY A 306 42.93 -17.27 -46.42
N ARG A 307 41.86 -18.04 -46.65
CA ARG A 307 41.65 -18.86 -47.83
C ARG A 307 40.20 -18.74 -48.31
N LEU A 308 40.02 -18.43 -49.59
CA LEU A 308 38.75 -18.46 -50.28
C LEU A 308 38.79 -19.58 -51.33
N ASN A 309 37.94 -20.59 -51.18
CA ASN A 309 37.76 -21.64 -52.18
C ASN A 309 36.36 -21.51 -52.79
N ALA A 310 36.23 -21.61 -54.11
CA ALA A 310 34.95 -21.50 -54.79
C ALA A 310 34.87 -22.44 -56.00
N ASN A 311 33.73 -23.10 -56.17
CA ASN A 311 33.42 -23.87 -57.37
C ASN A 311 32.46 -23.09 -58.27
N ILE A 312 32.78 -23.04 -59.56
CA ILE A 312 32.01 -22.28 -60.55
C ILE A 312 31.60 -23.19 -61.69
N ASN A 313 30.33 -23.16 -62.07
CA ASN A 313 29.82 -23.91 -63.20
C ASN A 313 30.06 -23.21 -64.55
N ASN A 314 29.67 -23.89 -65.63
CA ASN A 314 29.73 -23.40 -67.01
C ASN A 314 28.91 -22.12 -67.28
N LEU A 315 27.97 -21.73 -66.42
CA LEU A 315 27.23 -20.46 -66.53
C LEU A 315 27.95 -19.30 -65.82
N GLY A 316 29.05 -19.57 -65.11
CA GLY A 316 29.76 -18.60 -64.30
C GLY A 316 29.18 -18.40 -62.90
N ARG A 317 28.24 -19.26 -62.47
CA ARG A 317 27.62 -19.21 -61.14
C ARG A 317 28.50 -19.94 -60.13
N ILE A 318 28.70 -19.33 -58.97
CA ILE A 318 29.32 -19.99 -57.81
C ILE A 318 28.32 -21.02 -57.28
N THR A 319 28.67 -22.31 -57.32
CA THR A 319 27.83 -23.39 -56.79
C THR A 319 27.96 -23.51 -55.28
N ASP A 320 29.19 -23.36 -54.80
CA ASP A 320 29.59 -23.41 -53.41
C ASP A 320 30.92 -22.65 -53.21
N SER A 321 31.11 -22.08 -52.03
CA SER A 321 32.37 -21.45 -51.65
C SER A 321 32.62 -21.51 -50.14
N THR A 322 33.88 -21.61 -49.73
CA THR A 322 34.29 -21.52 -48.32
C THR A 322 35.27 -20.36 -48.14
N LEU A 323 35.12 -19.62 -47.04
CA LEU A 323 35.99 -18.53 -46.64
C LEU A 323 36.43 -18.74 -45.19
N ASP A 324 37.73 -18.88 -44.98
CA ASP A 324 38.35 -18.75 -43.66
C ASP A 324 39.20 -17.48 -43.66
N LEU A 325 38.90 -16.54 -42.76
CA LEU A 325 39.51 -15.22 -42.70
C LEU A 325 39.91 -14.89 -41.26
N ASN A 326 41.19 -14.63 -41.07
CA ASN A 326 41.77 -14.04 -39.85
C ASN A 326 42.00 -12.54 -40.10
N VAL A 327 41.64 -11.74 -39.11
CA VAL A 327 41.72 -10.29 -39.10
C VAL A 327 42.56 -9.90 -37.90
N SER A 328 43.74 -9.30 -38.12
CA SER A 328 44.65 -8.97 -37.02
C SER A 328 44.17 -7.79 -36.19
N GLN A 329 45.01 -7.29 -35.29
CA GLN A 329 44.77 -6.00 -34.65
C GLN A 329 44.67 -4.87 -35.69
N GLY A 330 43.68 -3.99 -35.55
CA GLY A 330 43.47 -2.84 -36.42
C GLY A 330 42.22 -2.04 -36.03
N ALA A 331 42.04 -0.87 -36.64
CA ALA A 331 40.87 -0.02 -36.44
C ALA A 331 39.94 -0.09 -37.66
N MET A 332 38.65 -0.24 -37.38
CA MET A 332 37.56 -0.21 -38.36
C MET A 332 36.75 1.07 -38.19
N LYS A 333 36.47 1.78 -39.29
CA LYS A 333 35.60 2.97 -39.24
C LYS A 333 34.17 2.54 -39.52
N ILE A 334 33.33 2.57 -38.49
CA ILE A 334 31.93 2.17 -38.57
C ILE A 334 31.07 3.17 -37.80
N SER A 335 30.01 3.65 -38.43
CA SER A 335 29.02 4.49 -37.76
C SER A 335 28.06 3.57 -37.03
N LEU A 336 28.36 3.30 -35.76
CA LEU A 336 27.48 2.54 -34.89
C LEU A 336 26.49 3.50 -34.23
N PRO A 337 25.19 3.16 -34.21
CA PRO A 337 24.24 3.93 -33.43
C PRO A 337 24.69 3.91 -31.96
N TYR A 338 24.64 5.08 -31.32
CA TYR A 338 24.93 5.25 -29.89
C TYR A 338 26.41 5.12 -29.47
N SER A 339 27.37 5.06 -30.41
CA SER A 339 28.81 5.16 -30.09
C SER A 339 29.29 6.61 -29.99
N LYS A 340 30.18 6.92 -29.03
CA LYS A 340 30.86 8.23 -28.95
C LYS A 340 31.90 8.41 -30.07
N THR A 341 32.31 7.32 -30.72
CA THR A 341 33.37 7.28 -31.74
C THR A 341 32.93 6.44 -32.94
N ASP A 342 33.16 6.95 -34.16
CA ASP A 342 32.95 6.17 -35.39
C ASP A 342 34.11 5.19 -35.68
N ILE A 343 34.85 4.79 -34.65
CA ILE A 343 36.05 3.95 -34.76
C ILE A 343 35.90 2.78 -33.78
N LEU A 344 36.06 1.56 -34.30
CA LEU A 344 36.04 0.29 -33.60
C LEU A 344 37.46 -0.30 -33.61
N GLU A 345 38.05 -0.54 -32.44
CA GLU A 345 39.39 -1.14 -32.34
C GLU A 345 39.26 -2.67 -32.22
N ILE A 346 39.73 -3.41 -33.22
CA ILE A 346 39.74 -4.87 -33.24
C ILE A 346 41.09 -5.32 -32.68
N GLU A 347 41.09 -6.20 -31.68
CA GLU A 347 42.31 -6.85 -31.15
C GLU A 347 42.67 -8.08 -31.98
N ASP A 348 41.68 -8.95 -32.23
CA ASP A 348 41.77 -10.13 -33.09
C ASP A 348 40.36 -10.51 -33.59
N ALA A 349 40.24 -11.06 -34.79
CA ALA A 349 38.98 -11.66 -35.23
C ALA A 349 39.19 -12.80 -36.23
N TYR A 350 38.28 -13.77 -36.18
CA TYR A 350 38.25 -14.92 -37.07
C TYR A 350 36.83 -15.18 -37.57
N ILE A 351 36.68 -15.41 -38.86
CA ILE A 351 35.43 -15.82 -39.49
C ILE A 351 35.66 -17.00 -40.43
N SER A 352 34.90 -18.08 -40.19
CA SER A 352 34.78 -19.22 -41.10
C SER A 352 33.35 -19.29 -41.63
N SER A 353 33.19 -19.27 -42.95
CA SER A 353 31.88 -19.31 -43.59
C SER A 353 31.86 -20.21 -44.83
N ALA A 354 30.68 -20.75 -45.13
CA ALA A 354 30.42 -21.55 -46.31
C ALA A 354 29.13 -21.09 -46.99
N TYR A 355 29.17 -20.92 -48.31
CA TYR A 355 28.02 -20.63 -49.15
C TYR A 355 27.69 -21.85 -49.99
N ASN A 356 26.40 -22.14 -50.12
CA ASN A 356 25.87 -23.13 -51.04
C ASN A 356 24.68 -22.51 -51.78
N SER A 357 24.73 -22.55 -53.11
CA SER A 357 23.68 -22.00 -53.97
C SER A 357 22.30 -22.62 -53.74
N ALA A 358 22.21 -23.86 -53.22
CA ALA A 358 20.94 -24.49 -52.85
C ALA A 358 20.30 -23.85 -51.61
N ASP A 359 21.11 -23.35 -50.68
CA ASP A 359 20.65 -22.81 -49.39
C ASP A 359 20.42 -21.29 -49.46
N GLN A 360 20.92 -20.62 -50.50
CA GLN A 360 20.87 -19.16 -50.69
C GLN A 360 21.37 -18.35 -49.48
N ALA A 361 22.21 -18.95 -48.65
CA ALA A 361 22.71 -18.39 -47.40
C ALA A 361 24.22 -18.60 -47.27
N PHE A 362 24.89 -17.66 -46.60
CA PHE A 362 26.25 -17.84 -46.10
C PHE A 362 26.18 -18.36 -44.68
N ASN A 363 26.45 -19.64 -44.50
CA ASN A 363 26.51 -20.27 -43.19
C ASN A 363 27.82 -19.87 -42.51
N ILE A 364 27.74 -19.21 -41.36
CA ILE A 364 28.86 -18.88 -40.48
C ILE A 364 29.10 -20.09 -39.58
N ASN A 365 30.19 -20.81 -39.83
CA ASN A 365 30.60 -21.98 -39.04
C ASN A 365 31.19 -21.56 -37.69
N GLU A 366 31.92 -20.45 -37.69
CA GLU A 366 32.58 -19.87 -36.52
C GLU A 366 32.83 -18.39 -36.77
N LEU A 367 32.49 -17.57 -35.78
CA LEU A 367 32.82 -16.16 -35.69
C LEU A 367 33.41 -15.93 -34.30
N VAL A 368 34.60 -15.35 -34.24
CA VAL A 368 35.29 -14.92 -33.01
C VAL A 368 35.73 -13.48 -33.20
N LEU A 369 35.44 -12.61 -32.24
CA LEU A 369 35.86 -11.21 -32.23
C LEU A 369 36.33 -10.81 -30.84
N GLU A 370 37.56 -10.32 -30.74
CA GLU A 370 38.14 -9.78 -29.52
C GLU A 370 38.33 -8.26 -29.65
N GLN A 371 37.77 -7.51 -28.71
CA GLN A 371 37.80 -6.04 -28.68
C GLN A 371 37.58 -5.50 -27.27
N ASP A 372 38.41 -4.56 -26.81
CA ASP A 372 38.21 -3.79 -25.58
C ASP A 372 37.90 -4.67 -24.34
N GLY A 373 38.57 -5.81 -24.24
CA GLY A 373 38.35 -6.82 -23.20
C GLY A 373 37.10 -7.69 -23.37
N TYR A 374 36.30 -7.47 -24.42
CA TYR A 374 35.19 -8.34 -24.82
C TYR A 374 35.66 -9.44 -25.79
N ASN A 375 35.15 -10.65 -25.58
CA ASN A 375 35.31 -11.79 -26.48
C ASN A 375 33.92 -12.26 -26.93
N VAL A 376 33.64 -12.14 -28.23
CA VAL A 376 32.36 -12.48 -28.84
C VAL A 376 32.55 -13.73 -29.70
N LYS A 377 31.79 -14.78 -29.42
CA LYS A 377 31.80 -16.04 -30.19
C LYS A 377 30.41 -16.36 -30.70
N SER A 378 30.28 -16.76 -31.96
CA SER A 378 28.97 -17.10 -32.53
C SER A 378 29.06 -18.02 -33.76
N LYS A 379 27.90 -18.54 -34.18
CA LYS A 379 27.66 -19.27 -35.43
C LYS A 379 26.37 -18.75 -36.05
N GLY A 380 26.10 -18.96 -37.32
CA GLY A 380 24.88 -18.40 -37.87
C GLY A 380 24.70 -18.53 -39.38
N ALA A 381 23.85 -17.67 -39.93
CA ALA A 381 23.63 -17.55 -41.35
C ALA A 381 23.39 -16.09 -41.76
N LEU A 382 23.88 -15.73 -42.95
CA LEU A 382 23.58 -14.47 -43.62
C LEU A 382 22.78 -14.76 -44.88
N TYR A 383 21.59 -14.16 -45.00
CA TYR A 383 20.72 -14.26 -46.17
C TYR A 383 20.80 -12.97 -46.97
N LEU A 384 21.12 -13.07 -48.25
CA LEU A 384 21.27 -11.91 -49.13
C LEU A 384 19.94 -11.61 -49.83
N ASN A 385 19.42 -10.40 -49.61
CA ASN A 385 18.21 -9.92 -50.27
C ASN A 385 18.57 -9.09 -51.50
N TYR A 386 18.09 -9.53 -52.66
CA TYR A 386 18.37 -8.91 -53.96
C TYR A 386 17.19 -8.06 -54.42
N ASN A 387 17.48 -6.89 -55.01
CA ASN A 387 16.45 -6.06 -55.64
C ASN A 387 16.13 -6.54 -57.07
N GLU A 388 15.17 -5.90 -57.74
CA GLU A 388 14.77 -6.22 -59.12
C GLU A 388 15.91 -6.11 -60.16
N LEU A 389 17.00 -5.41 -59.81
CA LEU A 389 18.19 -5.27 -60.66
C LEU A 389 19.28 -6.32 -60.36
N GLY A 390 19.08 -7.18 -59.36
CA GLY A 390 20.02 -8.20 -58.93
C GLY A 390 21.11 -7.70 -57.98
N ASN A 391 20.97 -6.48 -57.42
CA ASN A 391 21.90 -5.95 -56.42
C ASN A 391 21.44 -6.36 -55.02
N VAL A 392 22.38 -6.75 -54.15
CA VAL A 392 22.09 -6.95 -52.72
C VAL A 392 21.75 -5.58 -52.12
N PHE A 393 20.58 -5.45 -51.51
CA PHE A 393 20.16 -4.21 -50.84
C PHE A 393 20.01 -4.37 -49.33
N GLU A 394 19.89 -5.60 -48.85
CA GLU A 394 19.62 -5.93 -47.46
C GLU A 394 20.22 -7.30 -47.14
N ILE A 395 20.72 -7.47 -45.91
CA ILE A 395 21.30 -8.71 -45.41
C ILE A 395 20.59 -9.06 -44.11
N ASP A 396 19.81 -10.14 -44.12
CA ASP A 396 19.26 -10.72 -42.90
C ASP A 396 20.32 -11.61 -42.25
N THR A 397 20.57 -11.40 -40.96
CA THR A 397 21.62 -12.05 -40.21
C THR A 397 21.01 -12.73 -38.99
N THR A 398 21.21 -14.05 -38.88
CA THR A 398 20.86 -14.81 -37.69
C THR A 398 22.12 -15.37 -37.08
N LEU A 399 22.47 -14.89 -35.90
CA LEU A 399 23.55 -15.43 -35.06
C LEU A 399 22.93 -16.31 -33.97
N THR A 400 23.61 -17.41 -33.68
CA THR A 400 23.19 -18.49 -32.76
C THR A 400 24.38 -18.91 -31.91
N ASN A 401 24.10 -19.46 -30.73
CA ASN A 401 25.15 -19.75 -29.73
C ASN A 401 26.10 -18.55 -29.52
N LEU A 402 25.53 -17.35 -29.52
CA LEU A 402 26.25 -16.12 -29.23
C LEU A 402 26.65 -16.13 -27.76
N THR A 403 27.95 -16.01 -27.52
CA THR A 403 28.56 -15.84 -26.20
C THR A 403 29.33 -14.54 -26.18
N ILE A 404 29.13 -13.73 -25.14
CA ILE A 404 29.85 -12.49 -24.90
C ILE A 404 30.48 -12.57 -23.51
N GLU A 405 31.81 -12.60 -23.48
CA GLU A 405 32.61 -12.54 -22.26
C GLU A 405 33.25 -11.16 -22.16
N LYS A 406 33.37 -10.61 -20.94
CA LYS A 406 34.20 -9.42 -20.66
C LYS A 406 35.18 -9.72 -19.55
N ASP A 407 36.46 -9.44 -19.77
CA ASP A 407 37.51 -9.69 -18.77
C ASP A 407 37.48 -11.13 -18.20
N LYS A 408 37.10 -12.11 -19.05
CA LYS A 408 36.90 -13.54 -18.73
C LYS A 408 35.68 -13.89 -17.88
N ASN A 409 34.78 -12.95 -17.65
CA ASN A 409 33.47 -13.23 -17.06
C ASN A 409 32.42 -13.30 -18.17
N SER A 410 31.67 -14.40 -18.22
CA SER A 410 30.52 -14.53 -19.11
C SER A 410 29.45 -13.52 -18.74
N ILE A 411 29.04 -12.70 -19.72
CA ILE A 411 27.90 -11.78 -19.57
C ILE A 411 26.67 -12.41 -20.21
N ILE A 412 26.83 -12.94 -21.42
CA ILE A 412 25.77 -13.52 -22.23
C ILE A 412 26.23 -14.89 -22.72
N GLU A 413 25.38 -15.90 -22.58
CA GLU A 413 25.63 -17.27 -23.06
C GLU A 413 24.43 -17.79 -23.85
N ASN A 414 24.69 -18.78 -24.73
CA ASN A 414 23.66 -19.53 -25.46
C ASN A 414 22.57 -18.65 -26.09
N SER A 415 22.98 -17.54 -26.71
CA SER A 415 22.03 -16.54 -27.20
C SER A 415 21.87 -16.56 -28.72
N ASP A 416 20.69 -16.17 -29.16
CA ASP A 416 20.33 -15.97 -30.56
C ASP A 416 20.12 -14.47 -30.80
N LEU A 417 20.59 -13.98 -31.95
CA LEU A 417 20.49 -12.58 -32.36
C LEU A 417 20.08 -12.48 -33.82
N ASN A 418 18.99 -11.77 -34.06
CA ASN A 418 18.49 -11.45 -35.40
C ASN A 418 18.76 -9.98 -35.72
N LEU A 419 19.48 -9.73 -36.81
CA LEU A 419 19.81 -8.41 -37.32
C LEU A 419 19.42 -8.31 -38.79
N ASN A 420 19.10 -7.10 -39.21
CA ASN A 420 18.86 -6.76 -40.60
C ASN A 420 19.76 -5.58 -40.97
N ILE A 421 20.56 -5.73 -42.02
CA ILE A 421 21.54 -4.72 -42.43
C ILE A 421 21.13 -4.17 -43.80
N ASN A 422 20.74 -2.90 -43.86
CA ASN A 422 20.39 -2.23 -45.11
C ASN A 422 21.63 -1.62 -45.76
N LEU A 423 22.02 -2.13 -46.93
CA LEU A 423 23.24 -1.72 -47.62
C LEU A 423 23.12 -0.39 -48.35
N ASN A 424 21.90 0.14 -48.57
CA ASN A 424 21.70 1.41 -49.27
C ASN A 424 22.05 2.62 -48.39
N ASN A 425 21.78 2.54 -47.10
CA ASN A 425 22.04 3.61 -46.12
C ASN A 425 23.01 3.20 -45.01
N GLY A 426 23.40 1.92 -44.92
CA GLY A 426 24.27 1.40 -43.87
C GLY A 426 23.57 1.20 -42.52
N ASN A 427 22.24 1.31 -42.47
CA ASN A 427 21.50 1.14 -41.23
C ASN A 427 21.48 -0.33 -40.80
N ILE A 428 21.80 -0.58 -39.54
CA ILE A 428 21.64 -1.86 -38.88
C ILE A 428 20.36 -1.78 -38.04
N ILE A 429 19.38 -2.63 -38.35
CA ILE A 429 18.14 -2.76 -37.62
C ILE A 429 18.26 -4.00 -36.73
N PHE A 430 18.20 -3.77 -35.43
CA PHE A 430 18.10 -4.83 -34.44
C PHE A 430 16.69 -5.42 -34.46
N GLY A 431 16.55 -6.75 -34.55
CA GLY A 431 15.26 -7.42 -34.54
C GLY A 431 14.91 -7.96 -33.15
N GLU A 432 15.53 -9.08 -32.80
CA GLU A 432 15.29 -9.81 -31.56
C GLU A 432 16.61 -10.39 -31.06
N PHE A 433 16.78 -10.39 -29.74
CA PHE A 433 17.87 -11.06 -29.05
C PHE A 433 17.30 -11.88 -27.90
N SER A 434 17.66 -13.15 -27.80
CA SER A 434 17.18 -14.02 -26.73
C SER A 434 18.26 -14.97 -26.25
N GLY A 435 18.39 -15.18 -24.94
CA GLY A 435 19.33 -16.18 -24.41
C GLY A 435 19.52 -16.08 -22.90
N GLN A 436 20.72 -16.40 -22.40
CA GLN A 436 21.03 -16.44 -20.97
C GLN A 436 21.95 -15.29 -20.57
N MET A 437 21.61 -14.61 -19.46
CA MET A 437 22.43 -13.57 -18.83
C MET A 437 22.55 -13.86 -17.34
N GLY A 438 23.75 -14.17 -16.85
CA GLY A 438 23.96 -14.60 -15.47
C GLY A 438 23.21 -15.89 -15.14
N GLU A 439 22.33 -15.85 -14.14
CA GLU A 439 21.45 -16.97 -13.78
C GLU A 439 20.09 -16.96 -14.51
N GLY A 440 19.78 -15.89 -15.25
CA GLY A 440 18.46 -15.63 -15.83
C GLY A 440 18.39 -15.72 -17.36
N GLU A 441 17.16 -15.57 -17.88
CA GLU A 441 16.85 -15.52 -19.31
C GLU A 441 16.59 -14.07 -19.74
N ILE A 442 17.19 -13.63 -20.85
CA ILE A 442 17.02 -12.29 -21.42
C ILE A 442 16.35 -12.36 -22.79
N LEU A 443 15.40 -11.46 -23.04
CA LEU A 443 14.77 -11.23 -24.34
C LEU A 443 14.71 -9.73 -24.60
N ILE A 444 15.29 -9.28 -25.71
CA ILE A 444 15.20 -7.90 -26.18
C ILE A 444 14.51 -7.92 -27.54
N THR A 445 13.43 -7.15 -27.68
CA THR A 445 12.71 -6.98 -28.94
C THR A 445 12.71 -5.51 -29.34
N ASN A 446 12.77 -5.25 -30.64
CA ASN A 446 12.65 -3.90 -31.20
C ASN A 446 11.43 -3.81 -32.11
N THR A 447 10.70 -2.70 -32.02
CA THR A 447 9.69 -2.31 -33.00
C THR A 447 10.02 -0.94 -33.58
N GLN A 448 10.24 -0.90 -34.90
CA GLN A 448 10.48 0.34 -35.62
C GLN A 448 9.18 1.15 -35.80
N ARG A 449 9.22 2.45 -35.48
CA ARG A 449 8.16 3.44 -35.76
C ARG A 449 8.70 4.55 -36.67
N ILE A 450 7.83 5.46 -37.10
CA ILE A 450 8.18 6.51 -38.08
C ILE A 450 9.22 7.51 -37.52
N ASP A 451 9.14 7.84 -36.23
CA ASP A 451 9.97 8.89 -35.59
C ASP A 451 10.86 8.36 -34.44
N TYR A 452 10.80 7.07 -34.11
CA TYR A 452 11.55 6.45 -33.02
C TYR A 452 11.63 4.92 -33.15
N GLN A 453 12.56 4.31 -32.41
CA GLN A 453 12.61 2.86 -32.18
C GLN A 453 12.15 2.54 -30.76
N GLU A 454 11.23 1.57 -30.63
CA GLU A 454 10.72 1.09 -29.34
C GLU A 454 11.42 -0.21 -28.98
N TYR A 455 12.11 -0.25 -27.84
CA TYR A 455 12.78 -1.43 -27.33
C TYR A 455 12.04 -1.96 -26.11
N LYS A 456 11.92 -3.29 -26.01
CA LYS A 456 11.41 -3.98 -24.82
C LYS A 456 12.40 -5.04 -24.39
N LEU A 457 12.91 -4.89 -23.18
CA LEU A 457 13.75 -5.86 -22.50
C LEU A 457 12.91 -6.61 -21.47
N LEU A 458 12.98 -7.92 -21.52
CA LEU A 458 12.44 -8.86 -20.56
C LEU A 458 13.60 -9.66 -19.96
N LEU A 459 13.71 -9.68 -18.64
CA LEU A 459 14.68 -10.52 -17.93
C LEU A 459 13.93 -11.37 -16.89
N SER A 460 14.13 -12.68 -16.89
CA SER A 460 13.45 -13.61 -15.98
C SER A 460 14.43 -14.40 -15.13
N ASN A 461 14.07 -14.68 -13.87
CA ASN A 461 14.87 -15.46 -12.91
C ASN A 461 16.30 -14.93 -12.66
N ALA A 462 16.45 -13.62 -12.53
CA ALA A 462 17.74 -12.97 -12.26
C ALA A 462 17.95 -12.71 -10.76
N ASN A 463 19.12 -12.17 -10.39
CA ASN A 463 19.39 -11.69 -9.05
C ASN A 463 19.71 -10.17 -9.02
N ALA A 464 19.76 -9.59 -7.83
CA ALA A 464 20.04 -8.16 -7.67
C ALA A 464 21.41 -7.73 -8.25
N ILE A 465 22.40 -8.62 -8.32
CA ILE A 465 23.73 -8.31 -8.89
C ILE A 465 23.61 -8.15 -10.40
N ASP A 466 22.88 -9.06 -11.06
CA ASP A 466 22.61 -9.01 -12.50
C ASP A 466 21.92 -7.68 -12.88
N ILE A 467 20.94 -7.26 -12.09
CA ILE A 467 20.24 -5.98 -12.27
C ILE A 467 21.15 -4.77 -12.05
N LYS A 468 21.94 -4.76 -10.97
CA LYS A 468 22.88 -3.66 -10.71
C LYS A 468 23.88 -3.52 -11.87
N SER A 469 24.33 -4.64 -12.46
CA SER A 469 25.21 -4.61 -13.63
C SER A 469 24.56 -4.04 -14.89
N LEU A 470 23.25 -4.28 -15.09
CA LEU A 470 22.48 -3.75 -16.22
C LEU A 470 22.25 -2.25 -16.06
N ILE A 471 21.83 -1.81 -14.87
CA ILE A 471 21.39 -0.44 -14.59
C ILE A 471 22.58 0.54 -14.48
N ASN A 472 23.73 0.10 -13.97
CA ASN A 472 24.92 0.95 -13.75
C ASN A 472 25.51 1.57 -15.04
N ASN A 473 25.17 1.05 -16.21
CA ASN A 473 25.64 1.58 -17.49
C ASN A 473 24.68 2.63 -18.10
N ILE A 474 23.55 2.91 -17.45
CA ILE A 474 22.54 3.89 -17.90
C ILE A 474 22.63 5.11 -16.99
N ASP A 475 23.71 5.89 -17.18
CA ASP A 475 24.20 7.02 -16.37
C ASP A 475 23.23 8.24 -16.21
N SER A 476 21.92 8.09 -16.44
CA SER A 476 20.96 9.20 -16.49
C SER A 476 19.68 9.03 -15.65
N LEU A 477 19.51 7.93 -14.91
CA LEU A 477 18.29 7.67 -14.13
C LEU A 477 18.56 7.79 -12.62
N ASN A 478 17.92 8.76 -11.94
CA ASN A 478 17.91 8.86 -10.46
C ASN A 478 17.47 7.55 -9.78
N PHE A 479 16.70 6.73 -10.48
CA PHE A 479 16.30 5.39 -10.06
C PHE A 479 17.48 4.45 -9.82
N ALA A 480 18.52 4.51 -10.66
CA ALA A 480 19.69 3.63 -10.55
C ALA A 480 20.40 3.79 -9.20
N GLN A 481 20.65 5.05 -8.83
CA GLN A 481 21.29 5.41 -7.56
C GLN A 481 20.42 5.05 -6.36
N TRP A 482 19.10 5.27 -6.47
CA TRP A 482 18.16 4.90 -5.42
C TRP A 482 18.09 3.37 -5.25
N PHE A 483 17.99 2.61 -6.34
CA PHE A 483 17.91 1.14 -6.33
C PHE A 483 19.19 0.53 -5.75
N GLU A 484 20.36 1.02 -6.16
CA GLU A 484 21.65 0.55 -5.66
C GLU A 484 21.78 0.71 -4.13
N SER A 485 21.27 1.83 -3.60
CA SER A 485 21.37 2.19 -2.18
C SER A 485 20.32 1.51 -1.28
N ASN A 486 19.16 1.14 -1.82
CA ASN A 486 18.00 0.72 -1.00
C ASN A 486 17.55 -0.73 -1.20
N VAL A 487 18.02 -1.43 -2.25
CA VAL A 487 17.65 -2.83 -2.52
C VAL A 487 18.88 -3.73 -2.40
N ASN A 488 18.84 -4.63 -1.41
CA ASN A 488 19.92 -5.57 -1.11
C ASN A 488 19.40 -7.01 -1.08
N GLU A 489 20.16 -7.93 -1.68
CA GLU A 489 19.88 -9.38 -1.68
C GLU A 489 18.47 -9.76 -2.17
N ALA A 490 18.11 -9.40 -3.41
CA ALA A 490 16.81 -9.74 -3.98
C ALA A 490 16.91 -10.83 -5.05
N LYS A 491 15.98 -11.79 -5.02
CA LYS A 491 15.70 -12.68 -6.16
C LYS A 491 14.72 -11.98 -7.08
N ILE A 492 15.06 -11.84 -8.35
CA ILE A 492 14.27 -11.10 -9.33
C ILE A 492 13.53 -12.11 -10.21
N ASN A 493 12.20 -12.11 -10.12
CA ASN A 493 11.38 -13.03 -10.89
C ASN A 493 11.27 -12.58 -12.35
N GLU A 494 10.97 -11.29 -12.56
CA GLU A 494 10.77 -10.70 -13.88
C GLU A 494 11.17 -9.21 -13.86
N VAL A 495 11.84 -8.75 -14.91
CA VAL A 495 12.05 -7.34 -15.22
C VAL A 495 11.50 -7.06 -16.60
N LEU A 496 10.56 -6.12 -16.68
CA LEU A 496 10.04 -5.59 -17.92
C LEU A 496 10.49 -4.13 -18.04
N TRP A 497 11.31 -3.85 -19.05
CA TRP A 497 11.76 -2.50 -19.32
C TRP A 497 11.46 -2.11 -20.77
N SER A 498 10.62 -1.09 -20.94
CA SER A 498 10.32 -0.53 -22.26
C SER A 498 10.82 0.90 -22.35
N PHE A 499 11.51 1.24 -23.44
CA PHE A 499 12.01 2.58 -23.68
C PHE A 499 11.98 2.91 -25.17
N LYS A 500 11.89 4.20 -25.50
CA LYS A 500 11.97 4.69 -26.88
C LYS A 500 13.28 5.43 -27.09
N ILE A 501 13.89 5.21 -28.25
CA ILE A 501 15.05 5.97 -28.69
C ILE A 501 14.68 6.76 -29.93
N LEU A 502 14.82 8.09 -29.87
CA LEU A 502 14.66 8.98 -31.02
C LEU A 502 15.80 8.80 -32.02
N ASP A 503 15.60 9.19 -33.28
CA ASP A 503 16.68 9.22 -34.29
C ASP A 503 17.89 10.09 -33.87
N SER A 504 17.69 11.04 -32.95
CA SER A 504 18.74 11.86 -32.35
C SER A 504 19.62 11.11 -31.33
N GLY A 505 19.22 9.91 -30.91
CA GLY A 505 19.84 9.14 -29.83
C GLY A 505 19.34 9.47 -28.43
N GLU A 506 18.32 10.33 -28.29
CA GLU A 506 17.71 10.66 -27.00
C GLU A 506 16.75 9.55 -26.53
N PHE A 507 16.91 9.11 -25.26
CA PHE A 507 16.02 8.16 -24.59
C PHE A 507 14.79 8.89 -24.03
N ILE A 508 13.60 8.46 -24.42
CA ILE A 508 12.33 8.99 -23.93
C ILE A 508 11.37 7.86 -23.55
N ASP A 509 10.34 8.17 -22.75
CA ASP A 509 9.28 7.22 -22.33
C ASP A 509 9.82 5.87 -21.81
N SER A 510 10.68 5.94 -20.79
CA SER A 510 11.22 4.75 -20.12
C SER A 510 10.30 4.30 -18.99
N ASP A 511 9.59 3.19 -19.20
CA ASP A 511 8.80 2.50 -18.19
C ASP A 511 9.49 1.20 -17.78
N LEU A 512 9.74 1.03 -16.49
CA LEU A 512 10.40 -0.13 -15.90
C LEU A 512 9.48 -0.75 -14.86
N SER A 513 9.41 -2.08 -14.80
CA SER A 513 8.73 -2.82 -13.73
C SER A 513 9.53 -4.06 -13.40
N MET A 514 9.68 -4.36 -12.12
CA MET A 514 10.56 -5.40 -11.61
C MET A 514 9.90 -6.10 -10.43
N ASP A 515 9.63 -7.38 -10.58
CA ASP A 515 9.12 -8.25 -9.53
C ASP A 515 10.26 -8.92 -8.78
N PHE A 516 10.21 -8.84 -7.44
CA PHE A 516 11.25 -9.40 -6.58
C PHE A 516 10.71 -10.13 -5.35
N GLU A 517 11.51 -11.06 -4.85
CA GLU A 517 11.28 -11.88 -3.66
C GLU A 517 12.50 -11.82 -2.72
N ASN A 518 12.24 -12.00 -1.42
CA ASN A 518 13.22 -12.12 -0.34
C ASN A 518 14.21 -10.95 -0.21
N SER A 519 13.81 -9.73 -0.58
CA SER A 519 14.68 -8.55 -0.47
C SER A 519 14.75 -8.00 0.95
N SER A 520 15.86 -7.36 1.29
CA SER A 520 15.91 -6.36 2.36
C SER A 520 15.67 -4.96 1.78
N PHE A 521 14.80 -4.16 2.41
CA PHE A 521 14.32 -2.88 1.91
C PHE A 521 14.34 -1.78 2.98
N TYR A 522 14.74 -0.56 2.61
CA TYR A 522 14.75 0.63 3.46
C TYR A 522 14.04 1.82 2.76
N TYR A 523 13.30 2.63 3.53
CA TYR A 523 12.69 3.87 3.01
C TYR A 523 13.61 5.09 3.14
N TYR A 524 14.32 5.18 4.26
CA TYR A 524 15.29 6.22 4.63
C TYR A 524 16.16 5.71 5.79
N ASP A 525 17.32 6.35 6.03
CA ASP A 525 18.40 5.86 6.89
C ASP A 525 18.02 5.52 8.35
N THR A 526 16.96 6.13 8.91
CA THR A 526 16.51 5.90 10.29
C THR A 526 15.23 5.08 10.40
N HIS A 527 14.67 4.58 9.29
CA HIS A 527 13.53 3.67 9.31
C HIS A 527 13.99 2.22 9.56
N PRO A 528 13.24 1.42 10.35
CA PRO A 528 13.54 0.00 10.53
C PRO A 528 13.62 -0.78 9.20
N PRO A 529 14.55 -1.74 9.06
CA PRO A 529 14.66 -2.57 7.86
C PRO A 529 13.41 -3.44 7.68
N ILE A 530 12.99 -3.60 6.42
CA ILE A 530 12.01 -4.59 6.03
C ILE A 530 12.75 -5.80 5.45
N ASN A 531 12.57 -6.96 6.07
CA ASN A 531 13.19 -8.21 5.65
C ASN A 531 12.17 -9.12 4.96
N ASN A 532 12.66 -10.08 4.18
CA ASN A 532 11.83 -11.04 3.43
C ASN A 532 10.76 -10.35 2.55
N ALA A 533 11.08 -9.17 2.02
CA ALA A 533 10.15 -8.37 1.26
C ALA A 533 9.87 -8.99 -0.11
N THR A 534 8.60 -9.01 -0.51
CA THR A 534 8.15 -9.46 -1.84
C THR A 534 7.26 -8.39 -2.46
N GLY A 535 7.55 -7.98 -3.69
CA GLY A 535 6.82 -6.88 -4.32
C GLY A 535 7.26 -6.56 -5.73
N ASN A 536 6.75 -5.43 -6.23
CA ASN A 536 7.10 -4.82 -7.50
C ASN A 536 7.74 -3.46 -7.27
N ILE A 537 8.76 -3.14 -8.05
CA ILE A 537 9.32 -1.80 -8.14
C ILE A 537 9.40 -1.37 -9.59
N GLY A 538 9.08 -0.12 -9.87
CA GLY A 538 9.10 0.38 -11.23
C GLY A 538 9.32 1.88 -11.37
N ILE A 539 9.53 2.28 -12.61
CA ILE A 539 9.50 3.67 -13.06
C ILE A 539 8.31 3.80 -13.99
N LYS A 540 7.46 4.78 -13.75
CA LYS A 540 6.37 5.14 -14.65
C LYS A 540 6.20 6.65 -14.66
N ASP A 541 6.08 7.25 -15.85
CA ASP A 541 5.92 8.70 -16.00
C ASP A 541 6.99 9.51 -15.21
N GLN A 542 8.24 9.03 -15.21
CA GLN A 542 9.38 9.63 -14.49
C GLN A 542 9.25 9.61 -12.95
N SER A 543 8.34 8.81 -12.40
CA SER A 543 8.14 8.61 -10.96
C SER A 543 8.52 7.19 -10.57
N ILE A 544 9.15 7.03 -9.39
CA ILE A 544 9.45 5.70 -8.85
C ILE A 544 8.19 5.23 -8.12
N ILE A 545 7.73 4.02 -8.44
CA ILE A 545 6.59 3.35 -7.81
C ILE A 545 7.10 2.10 -7.12
N ILE A 546 6.70 1.91 -5.87
CA ILE A 546 7.11 0.76 -5.04
C ILE A 546 5.83 0.13 -4.50
N GLU A 547 5.63 -1.17 -4.71
CA GLU A 547 4.51 -1.91 -4.17
C GLU A 547 5.01 -3.19 -3.51
N LEU A 548 5.01 -3.25 -2.17
CA LEU A 548 5.33 -4.46 -1.41
C LEU A 548 4.03 -5.14 -0.99
N SER A 549 3.97 -6.45 -1.19
CA SER A 549 2.82 -7.30 -0.89
C SER A 549 3.03 -8.18 0.35
N LYS A 550 4.26 -8.26 0.84
CA LYS A 550 4.64 -9.00 2.05
C LYS A 550 6.01 -8.53 2.54
N GLY A 551 6.23 -8.55 3.84
CA GLY A 551 7.53 -8.38 4.49
C GLY A 551 7.40 -8.49 6.00
N GLU A 552 8.54 -8.49 6.69
CA GLU A 552 8.60 -8.44 8.15
C GLU A 552 9.50 -7.27 8.56
N MET A 553 8.97 -6.35 9.37
CA MET A 553 9.71 -5.20 9.88
C MET A 553 10.17 -5.49 11.31
N ASN A 554 11.48 -5.52 11.52
CA ASN A 554 12.05 -5.77 12.85
C ASN A 554 12.34 -4.43 13.53
N LEU A 555 11.69 -4.18 14.67
CA LEU A 555 11.88 -2.96 15.46
C LEU A 555 13.08 -3.11 16.40
N ASP A 556 13.18 -4.24 17.10
CA ASP A 556 14.25 -4.66 18.03
C ASP A 556 14.36 -6.21 18.02
N ASP A 557 15.33 -6.80 18.75
CA ASP A 557 15.63 -8.25 18.74
C ASP A 557 14.42 -9.18 18.99
N ASP A 558 13.39 -8.71 19.71
CA ASP A 558 12.20 -9.49 20.11
C ASP A 558 10.87 -8.94 19.54
N GLN A 559 10.89 -7.86 18.73
CA GLN A 559 9.69 -7.21 18.19
C GLN A 559 9.70 -7.16 16.67
N SER A 560 8.74 -7.85 16.04
CA SER A 560 8.49 -7.75 14.60
C SER A 560 7.04 -7.38 14.27
N ILE A 561 6.88 -6.74 13.12
CA ILE A 561 5.60 -6.31 12.56
C ILE A 561 5.46 -6.95 11.19
N ASP A 562 4.33 -7.64 10.98
CA ASP A 562 4.00 -8.19 9.67
C ASP A 562 3.50 -7.07 8.76
N ILE A 563 4.04 -7.04 7.55
CA ILE A 563 3.62 -6.09 6.51
C ILE A 563 2.64 -6.78 5.58
N ASN A 564 1.43 -6.24 5.51
CA ASN A 564 0.42 -6.66 4.55
C ASN A 564 0.59 -5.95 3.21
N SER A 565 0.74 -4.62 3.22
CA SER A 565 1.00 -3.88 1.99
C SER A 565 1.77 -2.59 2.23
N ILE A 566 2.63 -2.24 1.29
CA ILE A 566 3.29 -0.94 1.23
C ILE A 566 3.15 -0.43 -0.19
N LYS A 567 2.67 0.81 -0.34
CA LYS A 567 2.59 1.49 -1.64
C LYS A 567 3.28 2.84 -1.56
N GLY A 568 4.39 2.94 -2.26
CA GLY A 568 5.25 4.11 -2.32
C GLY A 568 5.25 4.77 -3.68
N SER A 569 5.33 6.10 -3.69
CA SER A 569 5.66 6.87 -4.89
C SER A 569 6.66 7.98 -4.56
N ILE A 570 7.65 8.17 -5.42
CA ILE A 570 8.58 9.31 -5.37
C ILE A 570 8.32 10.19 -6.60
N LEU A 571 7.80 11.39 -6.38
CA LEU A 571 7.38 12.32 -7.44
C LEU A 571 8.39 13.47 -7.60
N GLY A 572 8.82 13.76 -8.84
CA GLY A 572 9.54 15.00 -9.20
C GLY A 572 10.95 14.84 -9.80
N LYS A 573 11.46 15.92 -10.40
CA LYS A 573 12.86 16.04 -10.90
C LYS A 573 13.67 17.01 -10.02
N GLY A 574 14.85 16.59 -9.56
CA GLY A 574 15.80 17.47 -8.87
C GLY A 574 15.66 17.47 -7.34
N LYS A 575 15.97 18.60 -6.70
CA LYS A 575 16.08 18.75 -5.23
C LYS A 575 14.75 18.84 -4.46
N ASP A 576 13.61 18.92 -5.16
CA ASP A 576 12.27 19.08 -4.56
C ASP A 576 11.43 17.79 -4.68
N GLN A 577 12.06 16.61 -4.50
CA GLN A 577 11.34 15.33 -4.57
C GLN A 577 10.58 15.08 -3.27
N ILE A 578 9.34 14.60 -3.36
CA ILE A 578 8.55 14.17 -2.20
C ILE A 578 8.27 12.67 -2.35
N ALA A 579 8.67 11.91 -1.33
CA ALA A 579 8.26 10.54 -1.14
C ALA A 579 6.92 10.49 -0.41
N ASN A 580 6.04 9.60 -0.86
CA ASN A 580 4.76 9.33 -0.22
C ASN A 580 4.58 7.81 -0.14
N PHE A 581 4.50 7.27 1.07
CA PHE A 581 4.34 5.86 1.35
C PHE A 581 3.06 5.62 2.15
N SER A 582 2.20 4.72 1.65
CA SER A 582 1.06 4.18 2.38
C SER A 582 1.45 2.79 2.89
N LEU A 583 1.28 2.54 4.18
CA LEU A 583 1.62 1.27 4.82
C LEU A 583 0.38 0.67 5.48
N GLU A 584 0.26 -0.64 5.36
CA GLU A 584 -0.73 -1.48 6.03
C GLU A 584 0.04 -2.56 6.81
N LEU A 585 0.02 -2.45 8.13
CA LEU A 585 0.81 -3.29 9.03
C LEU A 585 -0.10 -3.98 10.05
N ASP A 586 0.20 -5.23 10.39
CA ASP A 586 -0.50 -6.01 11.41
C ASP A 586 0.49 -6.45 12.48
N SER A 587 0.16 -6.22 13.75
CA SER A 587 0.96 -6.72 14.87
C SER A 587 0.19 -6.64 16.19
N ASP A 588 0.86 -7.05 17.27
CA ASP A 588 0.44 -6.65 18.61
C ASP A 588 0.47 -5.12 18.72
N ILE A 589 -0.57 -4.56 19.35
CA ILE A 589 -0.76 -3.12 19.48
C ILE A 589 0.45 -2.40 20.09
N ASN A 590 1.18 -3.05 20.99
CA ASN A 590 2.40 -2.52 21.59
C ASN A 590 3.52 -2.34 20.57
N ASN A 591 3.69 -3.28 19.63
CA ASN A 591 4.69 -3.16 18.57
C ASN A 591 4.32 -2.00 17.63
N LEU A 592 3.02 -1.82 17.32
CA LEU A 592 2.57 -0.69 16.51
C LEU A 592 2.77 0.66 17.22
N TRP A 593 2.63 0.71 18.55
CA TRP A 593 2.96 1.89 19.35
C TRP A 593 4.46 2.20 19.32
N SER A 594 5.32 1.19 19.50
CA SER A 594 6.77 1.34 19.37
C SER A 594 7.19 1.80 17.98
N TYR A 595 6.53 1.31 16.93
CA TYR A 595 6.72 1.82 15.57
C TYR A 595 6.42 3.32 15.47
N LEU A 596 5.27 3.78 16.00
CA LEU A 596 4.89 5.20 16.00
C LEU A 596 5.87 6.09 16.79
N GLU A 597 6.48 5.57 17.86
CA GLU A 597 7.56 6.24 18.60
C GLU A 597 8.84 6.37 17.76
N ILE A 598 9.25 5.29 17.08
CA ILE A 598 10.46 5.27 16.22
C ILE A 598 10.34 6.27 15.06
N VAL A 599 9.17 6.37 14.44
CA VAL A 599 8.90 7.37 13.38
C VAL A 599 8.67 8.79 13.92
N GLN A 600 8.93 9.02 15.22
CA GLN A 600 8.99 10.32 15.90
C GLN A 600 7.66 11.09 15.98
N PHE A 601 6.55 10.42 16.30
CA PHE A 601 5.37 11.15 16.78
C PHE A 601 5.69 11.79 18.15
N ASN A 602 5.68 13.13 18.23
CA ASN A 602 6.09 13.86 19.43
C ASN A 602 5.20 13.56 20.67
N ASN A 603 5.81 13.50 21.86
CA ASN A 603 5.16 13.31 23.17
C ASN A 603 4.43 11.97 23.40
N LEU A 604 4.62 10.96 22.54
CA LEU A 604 4.06 9.61 22.77
C LEU A 604 4.62 8.91 24.00
N ASP A 605 5.86 9.22 24.40
CA ASP A 605 6.51 8.70 25.61
C ASP A 605 5.70 8.96 26.89
N ILE A 606 4.76 9.91 26.88
CA ILE A 606 3.88 10.24 28.02
C ILE A 606 2.72 9.22 28.13
N ILE A 607 2.30 8.65 27.00
CA ILE A 607 1.16 7.73 26.91
C ILE A 607 1.61 6.28 27.13
N ASN A 608 2.78 5.89 26.62
CA ASN A 608 3.21 4.48 26.62
C ASN A 608 3.80 3.96 27.95
N GLN A 609 3.90 4.78 29.00
CA GLN A 609 4.63 4.44 30.24
C GLN A 609 4.06 3.26 31.04
N LYS A 610 2.88 2.71 30.70
CA LYS A 610 2.22 1.68 31.53
C LYS A 610 1.91 0.35 30.83
N GLU A 611 2.23 0.14 29.54
CA GLU A 611 1.90 -1.09 28.76
C GLU A 611 0.46 -1.61 28.99
N GLN A 612 -0.49 -0.70 29.24
CA GLN A 612 -1.82 -1.07 29.74
C GLN A 612 -2.72 -1.65 28.66
N LEU A 613 -2.42 -1.42 27.39
CA LEU A 613 -3.22 -1.88 26.26
C LEU A 613 -2.58 -3.12 25.64
N LYS A 614 -3.33 -4.22 25.53
CA LYS A 614 -2.89 -5.46 24.88
C LYS A 614 -3.90 -5.88 23.83
N GLY A 615 -3.44 -6.44 22.73
CA GLY A 615 -4.34 -6.85 21.66
C GLY A 615 -3.68 -6.88 20.29
N GLN A 616 -4.41 -7.43 19.33
CA GLN A 616 -4.03 -7.41 17.92
C GLN A 616 -4.66 -6.20 17.25
N ALA A 617 -3.88 -5.53 16.40
CA ALA A 617 -4.30 -4.34 15.70
C ALA A 617 -3.68 -4.28 14.31
N SER A 618 -4.35 -3.57 13.41
CA SER A 618 -3.85 -3.20 12.11
C SER A 618 -3.69 -1.68 12.04
N ILE A 619 -2.60 -1.19 11.45
CA ILE A 619 -2.35 0.23 11.23
C ILE A 619 -2.31 0.51 9.74
N ASN A 620 -3.09 1.51 9.33
CA ASN A 620 -2.99 2.12 8.02
C ASN A 620 -2.35 3.50 8.19
N SER A 621 -1.11 3.65 7.74
CA SER A 621 -0.39 4.92 7.83
C SER A 621 -0.01 5.48 6.47
N VAL A 622 0.09 6.79 6.38
CA VAL A 622 0.61 7.53 5.23
C VAL A 622 1.76 8.39 5.72
N ILE A 623 2.93 8.23 5.13
CA ILE A 623 4.16 8.92 5.47
C ILE A 623 4.62 9.74 4.27
N LYS A 624 4.83 11.04 4.46
CA LYS A 624 5.35 11.94 3.44
C LYS A 624 6.62 12.65 3.93
N PHE A 625 7.62 12.73 3.07
CA PHE A 625 8.87 13.44 3.38
C PHE A 625 9.59 13.93 2.11
N PRO A 626 10.34 15.03 2.19
CA PRO A 626 11.20 15.49 1.10
C PRO A 626 12.46 14.63 0.95
N ILE A 627 13.00 14.55 -0.27
CA ILE A 627 14.27 13.89 -0.59
C ILE A 627 15.25 14.95 -1.16
N PRO A 628 16.46 15.11 -0.58
CA PRO A 628 16.98 14.42 0.60
C PRO A 628 16.28 14.87 1.89
N MET A 629 16.19 13.97 2.87
CA MET A 629 15.58 14.28 4.16
C MET A 629 16.63 14.94 5.08
N ASP A 630 16.52 16.26 5.29
CA ASP A 630 17.48 17.05 6.08
C ASP A 630 17.21 16.96 7.60
N SER A 631 15.96 16.72 8.01
CA SER A 631 15.56 16.55 9.41
C SER A 631 14.33 15.66 9.54
N SER A 632 14.20 14.94 10.66
CA SER A 632 12.98 14.20 11.00
C SER A 632 11.75 15.09 11.20
N LYS A 633 11.92 16.40 11.37
CA LYS A 633 10.82 17.38 11.47
C LYS A 633 10.07 17.60 10.14
N ASP A 634 10.64 17.17 9.02
CA ASP A 634 10.05 17.31 7.69
C ASP A 634 9.15 16.12 7.32
N LEU A 635 8.91 15.22 8.28
CA LEU A 635 8.10 14.02 8.14
C LEU A 635 6.63 14.30 8.52
N GLU A 636 5.71 14.18 7.57
CA GLU A 636 4.27 14.23 7.82
C GLU A 636 3.74 12.79 7.91
N ILE A 637 3.16 12.42 9.06
CA ILE A 637 2.54 11.11 9.27
C ILE A 637 1.05 11.28 9.58
N GLU A 638 0.21 10.54 8.86
CA GLU A 638 -1.17 10.26 9.25
C GLU A 638 -1.30 8.77 9.54
N ALA A 639 -1.91 8.39 10.66
CA ALA A 639 -2.11 6.97 11.01
C ALA A 639 -3.54 6.71 11.49
N ASN A 640 -4.12 5.61 11.01
CA ASN A 640 -5.39 5.06 11.48
C ASN A 640 -5.11 3.65 12.00
N ILE A 641 -5.23 3.43 13.30
CA ILE A 641 -5.13 2.11 13.91
C ILE A 641 -6.52 1.54 14.11
N LEU A 642 -6.75 0.31 13.66
CA LEU A 642 -7.91 -0.49 13.96
C LEU A 642 -7.50 -1.61 14.92
N VAL A 643 -8.06 -1.57 16.12
CA VAL A 643 -7.83 -2.58 17.16
C VAL A 643 -8.91 -3.64 17.04
N GLU A 644 -8.56 -4.85 16.61
CA GLU A 644 -9.55 -5.94 16.44
C GLU A 644 -10.02 -6.45 17.80
N GLU A 645 -9.06 -6.81 18.67
CA GLU A 645 -9.31 -7.31 20.02
C GLU A 645 -8.37 -6.64 21.03
N GLY A 646 -8.83 -5.52 21.62
CA GLY A 646 -8.08 -4.79 22.64
C GLY A 646 -8.51 -5.13 24.06
N ARG A 647 -7.57 -5.05 25.00
CA ARG A 647 -7.81 -5.08 26.45
C ARG A 647 -6.97 -4.01 27.12
N TYR A 648 -7.61 -3.10 27.85
CA TYR A 648 -6.95 -2.10 28.69
C TYR A 648 -6.96 -2.55 30.15
N ILE A 649 -5.80 -2.63 30.79
CA ILE A 649 -5.64 -3.09 32.18
C ILE A 649 -5.76 -1.89 33.13
N LEU A 650 -6.81 -1.84 33.93
CA LEU A 650 -7.03 -0.78 34.94
C LEU A 650 -6.33 -1.12 36.27
N SER A 651 -6.37 -2.39 36.68
CA SER A 651 -5.72 -2.92 37.89
C SER A 651 -5.47 -4.43 37.72
N GLU A 652 -4.87 -5.10 38.71
CA GLU A 652 -4.71 -6.57 38.70
C GLU A 652 -6.04 -7.33 38.54
N GLN A 653 -7.17 -6.71 38.91
CA GLN A 653 -8.49 -7.37 38.95
C GLN A 653 -9.49 -6.80 37.93
N ASP A 654 -9.25 -5.59 37.41
CA ASP A 654 -10.16 -4.92 36.48
C ASP A 654 -9.47 -4.66 35.13
N SER A 655 -10.16 -5.03 34.04
CA SER A 655 -9.74 -4.69 32.67
C SER A 655 -10.95 -4.29 31.82
N LEU A 656 -10.72 -3.40 30.86
CA LEU A 656 -11.70 -2.98 29.87
C LEU A 656 -11.46 -3.76 28.60
N ILE A 657 -12.48 -4.43 28.09
CA ILE A 657 -12.42 -5.06 26.77
C ILE A 657 -12.81 -4.00 25.74
N ILE A 658 -11.98 -3.81 24.72
CA ILE A 658 -12.07 -2.78 23.70
C ILE A 658 -12.07 -3.44 22.32
N PRO A 659 -13.21 -3.99 21.85
CA PRO A 659 -13.31 -4.56 20.52
C PRO A 659 -13.47 -3.46 19.47
N ASN A 660 -12.83 -3.64 18.30
CA ASN A 660 -13.01 -2.79 17.12
C ASN A 660 -12.82 -1.28 17.39
N ALA A 661 -11.86 -0.90 18.24
CA ALA A 661 -11.56 0.52 18.46
C ALA A 661 -10.79 1.08 17.27
N LYS A 662 -11.15 2.30 16.86
CA LYS A 662 -10.44 3.07 15.84
C LYS A 662 -9.69 4.20 16.53
N ILE A 663 -8.38 4.27 16.32
CA ILE A 663 -7.51 5.32 16.82
C ILE A 663 -7.01 6.13 15.62
N ASP A 664 -7.36 7.41 15.58
CA ASP A 664 -6.97 8.33 14.53
C ASP A 664 -5.89 9.28 15.07
N PHE A 665 -4.74 9.32 14.41
CA PHE A 665 -3.64 10.22 14.71
C PHE A 665 -3.55 11.30 13.63
N ARG A 666 -3.79 12.56 14.01
CA ARG A 666 -3.66 13.71 13.09
C ARG A 666 -3.31 14.97 13.88
N ASP A 667 -2.37 15.77 13.38
CA ASP A 667 -2.02 17.09 13.92
C ASP A 667 -1.77 17.12 15.44
N ASN A 668 -0.97 16.18 15.99
CA ASN A 668 -0.74 16.01 17.44
C ASN A 668 -2.00 15.75 18.29
N THR A 669 -3.11 15.35 17.67
CA THR A 669 -4.31 14.90 18.38
C THR A 669 -4.51 13.40 18.18
N ILE A 670 -4.85 12.71 19.26
CA ILE A 670 -5.24 11.29 19.24
C ILE A 670 -6.73 11.23 19.50
N LYS A 671 -7.47 10.71 18.54
CA LYS A 671 -8.90 10.48 18.68
C LYS A 671 -9.19 8.99 18.66
N THR A 672 -9.67 8.45 19.77
CA THR A 672 -10.06 7.04 19.85
C THR A 672 -11.57 6.93 19.91
N ASN A 673 -12.17 6.10 19.06
CA ASN A 673 -13.59 5.76 19.14
C ASN A 673 -13.74 4.24 19.25
N GLY A 674 -14.64 3.77 20.09
CA GLY A 674 -14.88 2.34 20.20
C GLY A 674 -16.03 1.99 21.12
N GLU A 675 -16.15 0.70 21.38
CA GLU A 675 -17.02 0.17 22.42
C GLU A 675 -16.15 -0.36 23.56
N LEU A 676 -16.61 -0.22 24.79
CA LEU A 676 -15.98 -0.83 25.95
C LEU A 676 -17.02 -1.53 26.80
N ASN A 677 -16.59 -2.58 27.49
CA ASN A 677 -17.41 -3.24 28.50
C ASN A 677 -16.74 -3.11 29.87
N TYR A 678 -17.39 -2.41 30.79
CA TYR A 678 -16.94 -2.30 32.18
C TYR A 678 -17.96 -2.96 33.10
N LYS A 679 -17.55 -4.01 33.83
CA LYS A 679 -18.40 -4.74 34.78
C LYS A 679 -19.77 -5.18 34.22
N GLY A 680 -19.84 -5.51 32.93
CA GLY A 680 -21.05 -5.93 32.23
C GLY A 680 -21.81 -4.79 31.52
N ILE A 681 -21.39 -3.54 31.73
CA ILE A 681 -22.00 -2.36 31.13
C ILE A 681 -21.32 -2.06 29.79
N ALA A 682 -21.99 -2.40 28.70
CA ALA A 682 -21.56 -2.00 27.35
C ALA A 682 -21.74 -0.49 27.18
N SER A 683 -20.67 0.19 26.76
CA SER A 683 -20.62 1.63 26.59
C SER A 683 -19.90 1.96 25.30
N LYS A 684 -20.37 3.00 24.60
CA LYS A 684 -19.60 3.59 23.51
C LYS A 684 -18.71 4.66 24.09
N PHE A 685 -17.47 4.76 23.61
CA PHE A 685 -16.55 5.78 24.07
C PHE A 685 -15.90 6.54 22.91
N THR A 686 -15.58 7.79 23.20
CA THR A 686 -14.77 8.66 22.36
C THR A 686 -13.76 9.38 23.25
N THR A 687 -12.47 9.21 22.98
CA THR A 687 -11.42 10.00 23.62
C THR A 687 -10.87 11.02 22.64
N ILE A 688 -10.54 12.20 23.14
CA ILE A 688 -9.77 13.20 22.44
C ILE A 688 -8.61 13.57 23.35
N THR A 689 -7.40 13.24 22.93
CA THR A 689 -6.17 13.54 23.63
C THR A 689 -5.40 14.60 22.86
N SER A 690 -5.12 15.73 23.51
CA SER A 690 -4.29 16.81 22.97
C SER A 690 -2.86 16.64 23.45
N LEU A 691 -1.90 16.60 22.52
CA LEU A 691 -0.46 16.53 22.82
C LEU A 691 0.24 17.91 22.76
N ASP A 692 -0.56 18.98 22.67
CA ASP A 692 -0.10 20.38 22.73
C ASP A 692 0.14 20.85 24.18
N ALA A 693 0.38 22.15 24.39
CA ALA A 693 0.76 22.73 25.69
C ALA A 693 -0.18 22.38 26.87
N ASP A 694 -1.47 22.17 26.61
CA ASP A 694 -2.48 21.80 27.62
C ASP A 694 -2.79 20.29 27.56
N LEU A 695 -1.77 19.49 27.88
CA LEU A 695 -1.76 18.02 27.88
C LEU A 695 -2.93 17.41 28.67
N SER A 696 -4.00 17.05 27.98
CA SER A 696 -5.23 16.52 28.58
C SER A 696 -5.93 15.50 27.69
N THR A 697 -6.66 14.59 28.32
CA THR A 697 -7.55 13.63 27.66
C THR A 697 -8.98 13.86 28.10
N GLU A 698 -9.86 14.11 27.13
CA GLU A 698 -11.30 14.13 27.33
C GLU A 698 -11.87 12.77 26.93
N ILE A 699 -12.52 12.07 27.86
CA ILE A 699 -13.20 10.79 27.65
C ILE A 699 -14.70 11.04 27.70
N ASN A 700 -15.39 10.77 26.60
CA ASN A 700 -16.84 10.79 26.50
C ASN A 700 -17.35 9.36 26.41
N LEU A 701 -18.18 8.93 27.37
CA LEU A 701 -18.83 7.63 27.41
C LEU A 701 -20.34 7.81 27.24
N SER A 702 -20.98 6.95 26.46
CA SER A 702 -22.43 6.87 26.34
C SER A 702 -22.88 5.44 26.58
N THR A 703 -23.79 5.24 27.53
CA THR A 703 -24.26 3.92 27.96
C THR A 703 -25.76 3.93 28.25
N SER A 704 -26.33 2.74 28.41
CA SER A 704 -27.73 2.55 28.78
C SER A 704 -27.81 1.54 29.91
N VAL A 705 -27.98 2.05 31.13
CA VAL A 705 -27.85 1.28 32.38
C VAL A 705 -29.22 0.98 32.99
N SER A 706 -29.38 -0.22 33.54
CA SER A 706 -30.52 -0.57 34.39
C SER A 706 -30.46 0.17 35.74
N PRO A 707 -31.58 0.26 36.47
CA PRO A 707 -31.60 0.83 37.83
C PRO A 707 -30.54 0.24 38.77
N THR A 708 -30.25 -1.06 38.66
CA THR A 708 -29.19 -1.72 39.44
C THR A 708 -27.79 -1.31 39.00
N GLU A 709 -27.57 -1.08 37.71
CA GLU A 709 -26.28 -0.64 37.15
C GLU A 709 -26.03 0.86 37.42
N ILE A 710 -27.07 1.68 37.52
CA ILE A 710 -26.93 3.10 37.93
C ILE A 710 -26.30 3.19 39.32
N ASN A 711 -26.62 2.27 40.23
CA ASN A 711 -26.01 2.25 41.56
C ASN A 711 -24.49 2.01 41.52
N ILE A 712 -23.98 1.36 40.46
CA ILE A 712 -22.53 1.18 40.23
C ILE A 712 -21.89 2.52 39.85
N LEU A 713 -22.59 3.36 39.11
CA LEU A 713 -22.09 4.66 38.63
C LEU A 713 -22.38 5.83 39.59
N GLN A 714 -23.47 5.74 40.36
CA GLN A 714 -23.99 6.80 41.24
C GLN A 714 -24.62 6.21 42.52
N PRO A 715 -23.80 5.76 43.49
CA PRO A 715 -24.28 5.05 44.68
C PRO A 715 -25.23 5.86 45.57
N PHE A 716 -25.20 7.19 45.50
CA PHE A 716 -26.09 8.06 46.29
C PHE A 716 -27.52 8.13 45.77
N PHE A 717 -27.75 7.83 44.49
CA PHE A 717 -29.07 7.95 43.86
C PHE A 717 -29.76 6.60 43.62
N GLY A 718 -29.05 5.49 43.80
CA GLY A 718 -29.56 4.15 43.51
C GLY A 718 -30.83 3.81 44.29
N GLU A 719 -30.99 4.29 45.52
CA GLU A 719 -32.18 4.02 46.35
C GLU A 719 -33.45 4.73 45.88
N PHE A 720 -33.32 5.77 45.05
CA PHE A 720 -34.45 6.56 44.53
C PHE A 720 -34.96 6.06 43.18
N ILE A 721 -34.27 5.10 42.56
CA ILE A 721 -34.47 4.66 41.19
C ILE A 721 -34.93 3.19 41.17
N GLY A 722 -36.02 2.91 40.46
CA GLY A 722 -36.57 1.57 40.34
C GLY A 722 -37.24 1.28 38.99
N GLY A 723 -37.59 0.01 38.79
CA GLY A 723 -38.25 -0.47 37.56
C GLY A 723 -37.33 -1.32 36.68
N PHE A 724 -37.77 -1.56 35.45
CA PHE A 724 -37.11 -2.46 34.49
C PHE A 724 -36.61 -1.77 33.21
N GLY A 725 -36.81 -0.45 33.09
CA GLY A 725 -36.33 0.34 31.95
C GLY A 725 -34.81 0.53 31.98
N ARG A 726 -34.20 0.89 30.85
CA ARG A 726 -32.80 1.33 30.82
C ARG A 726 -32.73 2.84 30.74
N VAL A 727 -31.72 3.41 31.39
CA VAL A 727 -31.46 4.84 31.52
C VAL A 727 -30.29 5.18 30.60
N PRO A 728 -30.53 5.94 29.52
CA PRO A 728 -29.45 6.55 28.76
C PRO A 728 -28.63 7.46 29.68
N THR A 729 -27.33 7.21 29.73
CA THR A 729 -26.38 7.92 30.59
C THR A 729 -25.17 8.31 29.79
N ASP A 730 -24.89 9.61 29.75
CA ASP A 730 -23.67 10.17 29.16
C ASP A 730 -22.71 10.58 30.29
N ILE A 731 -21.44 10.25 30.14
CA ILE A 731 -20.37 10.54 31.10
C ILE A 731 -19.24 11.25 30.37
N LYS A 732 -18.83 12.41 30.84
CA LYS A 732 -17.68 13.16 30.35
C LYS A 732 -16.63 13.26 31.46
N ILE A 733 -15.43 12.76 31.20
CA ILE A 733 -14.30 12.73 32.13
C ILE A 733 -13.16 13.53 31.51
N VAL A 734 -12.53 14.40 32.29
CA VAL A 734 -11.32 15.14 31.89
C VAL A 734 -10.18 14.72 32.80
N ILE A 735 -9.10 14.22 32.18
CA ILE A 735 -7.90 13.71 32.86
C ILE A 735 -6.68 14.47 32.33
N PRO A 736 -5.85 15.09 33.20
CA PRO A 736 -4.57 15.66 32.79
C PRO A 736 -3.55 14.53 32.50
N LEU A 737 -2.85 14.60 31.36
CA LEU A 737 -1.88 13.54 30.99
C LEU A 737 -0.67 13.48 31.94
N ASN A 738 -0.38 14.55 32.66
CA ASN A 738 0.70 14.62 33.64
C ASN A 738 0.36 13.95 34.98
N ASP A 739 -0.91 13.60 35.21
CA ASP A 739 -1.40 13.00 36.46
C ASP A 739 -2.58 12.06 36.18
N LEU A 740 -2.27 10.95 35.49
CA LEU A 740 -3.24 9.97 34.98
C LEU A 740 -4.09 9.29 36.05
N ASP A 741 -3.68 9.35 37.32
CA ASP A 741 -4.37 8.67 38.42
C ASP A 741 -5.45 9.56 39.07
N ASN A 742 -5.57 10.84 38.67
CA ASN A 742 -6.48 11.82 39.26
C ASN A 742 -7.48 12.40 38.24
N ILE A 743 -8.77 12.35 38.59
CA ILE A 743 -9.85 12.95 37.79
C ILE A 743 -9.95 14.44 38.14
N GLU A 744 -9.77 15.32 37.14
CA GLU A 744 -9.96 16.77 37.32
C GLU A 744 -11.45 17.13 37.42
N LYS A 745 -12.23 16.59 36.48
CA LYS A 745 -13.68 16.79 36.40
C LYS A 745 -14.35 15.57 35.79
N MET A 746 -15.47 15.14 36.39
CA MET A 746 -16.37 14.14 35.81
C MET A 746 -17.80 14.70 35.82
N GLU A 747 -18.44 14.71 34.67
CA GLU A 747 -19.84 15.10 34.49
C GLU A 747 -20.64 13.89 34.03
N LEU A 748 -21.76 13.61 34.68
CA LEU A 748 -22.66 12.53 34.34
C LEU A 748 -24.06 13.09 34.16
N ARG A 749 -24.72 12.71 33.06
CA ARG A 749 -26.11 13.07 32.75
C ARG A 749 -26.90 11.80 32.47
N ALA A 750 -27.96 11.56 33.24
CA ALA A 750 -28.80 10.38 33.14
C ALA A 750 -30.25 10.77 32.85
N ASN A 751 -30.83 10.24 31.78
CA ASN A 751 -32.23 10.48 31.41
C ASN A 751 -33.14 9.44 32.08
N LEU A 752 -33.87 9.87 33.10
CA LEU A 752 -34.70 9.03 33.96
C LEU A 752 -36.18 9.02 33.51
N THR A 753 -36.50 9.51 32.31
CA THR A 753 -37.88 9.67 31.81
C THR A 753 -38.65 8.33 31.77
N ASP A 754 -37.97 7.27 31.33
CA ASP A 754 -38.59 5.95 31.07
C ASP A 754 -38.56 5.00 32.27
N ILE A 755 -38.11 5.48 33.43
CA ILE A 755 -38.06 4.70 34.67
C ILE A 755 -38.94 5.32 35.76
N ILE A 756 -39.16 4.52 36.82
CA ILE A 756 -39.86 5.00 38.01
C ILE A 756 -38.80 5.53 38.97
N THR A 757 -38.99 6.75 39.43
CA THR A 757 -38.25 7.26 40.59
C THR A 757 -39.22 7.47 41.73
N GLN A 758 -38.85 7.06 42.93
CA GLN A 758 -39.73 7.17 44.09
C GLN A 758 -38.92 7.44 45.34
N TYR A 759 -39.54 8.19 46.26
CA TYR A 759 -39.04 8.31 47.61
C TYR A 759 -40.17 8.00 48.59
N PRO A 760 -40.17 6.79 49.18
CA PRO A 760 -41.27 6.32 50.02
C PRO A 760 -41.63 7.26 51.17
N SER A 761 -40.62 7.83 51.84
CA SER A 761 -40.81 8.69 53.02
C SER A 761 -41.48 10.04 52.71
N LEU A 762 -41.45 10.51 51.46
CA LEU A 762 -42.17 11.73 51.03
C LEU A 762 -43.46 11.41 50.28
N ASN A 763 -43.83 10.13 50.19
CA ASN A 763 -44.94 9.64 49.37
C ASN A 763 -44.89 10.21 47.94
N TRP A 764 -43.68 10.37 47.40
CA TRP A 764 -43.43 10.87 46.05
C TRP A 764 -43.09 9.70 45.13
N ARG A 765 -43.69 9.71 43.95
CA ARG A 765 -43.41 8.75 42.88
C ARG A 765 -43.61 9.43 41.53
N LYS A 766 -42.56 9.40 40.71
CA LYS A 766 -42.59 9.73 39.30
C LYS A 766 -43.09 8.53 38.49
N GLY A 767 -43.97 8.78 37.53
CA GLY A 767 -44.39 7.76 36.56
C GLY A 767 -43.33 7.49 35.47
N VAL A 768 -43.56 6.45 34.68
CA VAL A 768 -42.88 6.32 33.37
C VAL A 768 -43.47 7.33 32.39
N ASN A 769 -42.64 7.88 31.49
CA ASN A 769 -42.98 8.94 30.52
C ASN A 769 -43.16 10.36 31.10
N GLU A 770 -42.75 10.58 32.34
CA GLU A 770 -42.65 11.91 32.94
C GLU A 770 -41.18 12.36 32.88
N ARG A 771 -40.91 13.58 32.37
CA ARG A 771 -39.54 14.07 32.17
C ARG A 771 -38.80 14.00 33.51
N ALA A 772 -37.64 13.35 33.51
CA ALA A 772 -36.68 13.47 34.59
C ALA A 772 -35.26 13.34 34.08
N GLU A 773 -34.37 14.20 34.59
CA GLU A 773 -32.96 14.22 34.26
C GLU A 773 -32.16 14.37 35.55
N LEU A 774 -31.12 13.55 35.70
CA LEU A 774 -30.17 13.64 36.80
C LEU A 774 -28.82 14.04 36.23
N THR A 775 -28.32 15.21 36.63
CA THR A 775 -26.97 15.67 36.32
C THR A 775 -26.13 15.63 37.59
N SER A 776 -24.93 15.06 37.52
CA SER A 776 -23.95 15.16 38.59
C SER A 776 -22.61 15.64 38.05
N ILE A 777 -22.00 16.61 38.74
CA ILE A 777 -20.68 17.13 38.42
C ILE A 777 -19.79 16.90 39.63
N LEU A 778 -18.78 16.06 39.43
CA LEU A 778 -17.70 15.82 40.36
C LEU A 778 -16.52 16.73 40.00
N THR A 779 -16.11 17.55 40.97
CA THR A 779 -14.94 18.43 40.88
C THR A 779 -14.01 18.17 42.04
N LYS A 780 -12.71 18.14 41.76
CA LYS A 780 -11.67 18.08 42.79
C LYS A 780 -11.73 19.30 43.71
N VAL A 781 -11.62 19.07 45.02
CA VAL A 781 -11.41 20.13 46.02
C VAL A 781 -10.05 19.91 46.67
N PRO A 782 -9.10 20.86 46.57
CA PRO A 782 -7.85 20.77 47.30
C PRO A 782 -8.14 20.87 48.81
N THR A 783 -7.68 19.89 49.57
CA THR A 783 -7.71 19.89 51.04
C THR A 783 -6.60 20.80 51.58
N GLU A 784 -6.93 21.70 52.51
CA GLU A 784 -5.98 22.70 53.05
C GLU A 784 -4.86 22.08 53.92
N ASP A 785 -5.04 20.85 54.42
CA ASP A 785 -4.17 20.25 55.46
C ASP A 785 -3.38 18.99 55.05
N ASP A 786 -3.64 18.36 53.89
CA ASP A 786 -2.98 17.10 53.51
C ASP A 786 -2.96 16.87 51.98
N ILE A 787 -1.82 17.12 51.33
CA ILE A 787 -1.65 17.08 49.86
C ILE A 787 -1.94 15.67 49.28
N GLU A 788 -1.92 14.62 50.12
CA GLU A 788 -2.17 13.23 49.71
C GLU A 788 -3.66 12.81 49.77
N LYS A 789 -4.57 13.63 50.35
CA LYS A 789 -5.99 13.28 50.46
C LYS A 789 -6.86 14.21 49.63
N THR A 790 -7.25 13.75 48.45
CA THR A 790 -8.18 14.49 47.59
C THR A 790 -9.64 14.25 48.02
N ASP A 791 -10.34 15.31 48.39
CA ASP A 791 -11.79 15.30 48.53
C ASP A 791 -12.45 15.72 47.21
N TYR A 792 -13.66 15.23 46.97
CA TYR A 792 -14.46 15.56 45.80
C TYR A 792 -15.72 16.31 46.20
N ASN A 793 -16.01 17.42 45.53
CA ASN A 793 -17.30 18.07 45.60
C ASN A 793 -18.18 17.51 44.48
N ILE A 794 -19.29 16.87 44.85
CA ILE A 794 -20.25 16.29 43.93
C ILE A 794 -21.50 17.16 43.97
N LYS A 795 -21.65 18.03 42.97
CA LYS A 795 -22.89 18.77 42.74
C LYS A 795 -23.87 17.86 42.00
N PHE A 796 -25.12 17.85 42.41
CA PHE A 796 -26.17 17.09 41.77
C PHE A 796 -27.41 17.95 41.53
N LEU A 797 -28.08 17.67 40.42
CA LEU A 797 -29.33 18.29 40.01
C LEU A 797 -30.26 17.20 39.49
N TYR A 798 -31.35 16.97 40.19
CA TYR A 798 -32.46 16.16 39.72
C TYR A 798 -33.60 17.10 39.33
N ASP A 799 -33.95 17.12 38.05
CA ASP A 799 -34.97 17.99 37.48
C ASP A 799 -36.06 17.15 36.80
N SER A 800 -37.29 17.27 37.30
CA SER A 800 -38.46 16.57 36.78
C SER A 800 -39.71 17.45 36.83
N ASP A 801 -40.77 17.03 36.15
CA ASP A 801 -42.04 17.79 36.12
C ASP A 801 -42.71 17.92 37.51
N SER A 802 -42.49 16.94 38.41
CA SER A 802 -43.08 16.93 39.75
C SER A 802 -42.11 17.28 40.88
N VAL A 803 -40.81 17.00 40.72
CA VAL A 803 -39.79 17.23 41.75
C VAL A 803 -38.56 17.91 41.18
N PHE A 804 -38.07 18.89 41.92
CA PHE A 804 -36.80 19.56 41.68
C PHE A 804 -35.92 19.38 42.92
N LEU A 805 -34.66 18.96 42.72
CA LEU A 805 -33.67 18.80 43.78
C LEU A 805 -32.30 19.27 43.27
N ASP A 806 -31.79 20.34 43.87
CA ASP A 806 -30.43 20.88 43.65
C ASP A 806 -29.65 20.81 44.95
N GLY A 807 -28.40 20.39 44.87
CA GLY A 807 -27.55 20.24 46.03
C GLY A 807 -26.13 19.82 45.70
N TYR A 808 -25.32 19.67 46.74
CA TYR A 808 -23.97 19.15 46.64
C TYR A 808 -23.55 18.46 47.94
N PHE A 809 -22.57 17.58 47.83
CA PHE A 809 -21.93 16.95 48.98
C PHE A 809 -20.43 16.82 48.75
N LEU A 810 -19.66 16.97 49.82
CA LEU A 810 -18.24 16.64 49.85
C LEU A 810 -18.09 15.16 50.14
N ALA A 811 -17.29 14.47 49.35
CA ALA A 811 -16.95 13.08 49.52
C ALA A 811 -15.45 12.89 49.66
N THR A 812 -15.03 11.91 50.44
CA THR A 812 -13.65 11.41 50.46
C THR A 812 -13.30 10.70 49.15
N SER A 813 -12.02 10.38 48.94
CA SER A 813 -11.55 9.63 47.78
C SER A 813 -12.16 8.23 47.62
N ASP A 814 -12.70 7.63 48.69
CA ASP A 814 -13.49 6.39 48.68
C ASP A 814 -15.02 6.63 48.55
N PHE A 815 -15.43 7.83 48.11
CA PHE A 815 -16.81 8.25 47.91
C PHE A 815 -17.70 8.19 49.16
N LYS A 816 -17.17 8.42 50.37
CA LYS A 816 -17.99 8.58 51.58
C LYS A 816 -18.33 10.05 51.80
N ALA A 817 -19.63 10.36 51.94
CA ALA A 817 -20.09 11.71 52.17
C ALA A 817 -19.67 12.26 53.54
N LYS A 818 -19.12 13.47 53.56
CA LYS A 818 -18.72 14.25 54.75
C LYS A 818 -19.79 15.26 55.17
N ASN A 819 -20.47 15.88 54.21
CA ASN A 819 -21.61 16.77 54.42
C ASN A 819 -22.63 16.57 53.29
N LEU A 820 -23.87 17.03 53.48
CA LEU A 820 -24.88 17.06 52.41
C LEU A 820 -25.65 18.37 52.50
N ILE A 821 -25.60 19.17 51.43
CA ILE A 821 -26.30 20.45 51.36
C ILE A 821 -27.29 20.37 50.19
N VAL A 822 -28.58 20.46 50.52
CA VAL A 822 -29.65 20.64 49.54
C VAL A 822 -30.03 22.13 49.51
N THR A 823 -29.76 22.75 48.37
CA THR A 823 -30.00 24.20 48.15
C THR A 823 -31.44 24.48 47.78
N ASN A 824 -32.14 23.50 47.19
CA ASN A 824 -33.56 23.57 46.91
C ASN A 824 -34.13 22.17 46.64
N PHE A 825 -35.13 21.77 47.43
CA PHE A 825 -36.03 20.67 47.16
C PHE A 825 -37.46 21.21 47.03
N SER A 826 -38.11 20.91 45.91
CA SER A 826 -39.49 21.30 45.65
C SER A 826 -40.28 20.13 45.06
N SER A 827 -41.52 19.96 45.52
CA SER A 827 -42.49 18.94 45.16
C SER A 827 -43.92 19.53 45.29
N PRO A 828 -44.99 18.80 44.94
CA PRO A 828 -46.35 19.32 45.11
C PRO A 828 -46.72 19.63 46.57
N LYS A 829 -46.11 18.94 47.54
CA LYS A 829 -46.37 19.10 48.99
C LYS A 829 -45.33 19.94 49.72
N VAL A 830 -44.15 20.13 49.15
CA VAL A 830 -43.02 20.80 49.80
C VAL A 830 -42.43 21.81 48.83
N GLN A 831 -42.27 23.07 49.21
CA GLN A 831 -41.67 24.09 48.34
C GLN A 831 -40.46 24.74 49.00
N GLY A 832 -39.37 24.87 48.24
CA GLY A 832 -38.17 25.59 48.66
C GLY A 832 -37.49 25.00 49.88
N LEU A 833 -37.61 23.68 50.10
CA LEU A 833 -36.95 23.02 51.23
C LEU A 833 -35.44 23.05 51.02
N LYS A 834 -34.72 23.59 51.99
CA LYS A 834 -33.27 23.57 52.08
C LYS A 834 -32.89 22.81 53.31
N PHE A 835 -31.85 21.98 53.21
CA PHE A 835 -31.27 21.40 54.40
C PHE A 835 -29.76 21.26 54.30
N ASP A 836 -29.09 21.55 55.40
CA ASP A 836 -27.65 21.36 55.59
C ASP A 836 -27.46 20.26 56.64
N VAL A 837 -26.89 19.13 56.21
CA VAL A 837 -26.55 18.00 57.07
C VAL A 837 -25.07 18.05 57.39
N GLN A 838 -24.77 18.36 58.65
CA GLN A 838 -23.44 18.30 59.22
C GLN A 838 -23.29 17.02 60.03
N ILE A 839 -22.45 16.09 59.54
CA ILE A 839 -22.16 14.83 60.21
C ILE A 839 -20.92 15.04 61.08
N ASP A 840 -21.06 14.88 62.40
CA ASP A 840 -19.91 14.95 63.30
C ASP A 840 -19.10 13.63 63.35
N THR A 841 -17.94 13.66 64.01
CA THR A 841 -17.04 12.50 64.12
C THR A 841 -17.63 11.33 64.93
N GLU A 842 -18.72 11.54 65.67
CA GLU A 842 -19.42 10.52 66.46
C GLU A 842 -20.64 9.93 65.70
N GLY A 843 -20.91 10.40 64.48
CA GLY A 843 -22.04 9.95 63.67
C GLY A 843 -23.37 10.58 64.07
N VAL A 844 -23.36 11.72 64.76
CA VAL A 844 -24.56 12.53 65.02
C VAL A 844 -24.76 13.50 63.86
N GLY A 845 -25.95 13.47 63.26
CA GLY A 845 -26.32 14.38 62.18
C GLY A 845 -27.00 15.62 62.72
N ASN A 846 -26.36 16.79 62.63
CA ASN A 846 -27.05 18.07 62.83
C ASN A 846 -27.63 18.52 61.48
N VAL A 847 -28.95 18.55 61.39
CA VAL A 847 -29.69 18.91 60.17
C VAL A 847 -30.33 20.26 60.38
N TYR A 848 -29.90 21.29 59.65
CA TYR A 848 -30.56 22.59 59.63
C TYR A 848 -31.57 22.61 58.49
N LEU A 849 -32.82 22.96 58.78
CA LEU A 849 -33.93 22.88 57.83
C LEU A 849 -34.61 24.24 57.68
N GLU A 850 -34.80 24.66 56.43
CA GLU A 850 -35.61 25.82 56.03
C GLU A 850 -36.60 25.40 54.93
N ALA A 851 -37.83 25.90 54.94
CA ALA A 851 -38.75 25.66 53.82
C ALA A 851 -39.78 26.78 53.67
N SER A 852 -40.17 27.09 52.43
CA SER A 852 -41.25 28.07 52.20
C SER A 852 -42.63 27.47 52.49
N LYS A 853 -42.81 26.17 52.24
CA LYS A 853 -44.12 25.54 52.43
C LYS A 853 -43.98 24.04 52.65
N ILE A 854 -44.69 23.49 53.63
CA ILE A 854 -44.83 22.03 53.81
C ILE A 854 -46.30 21.70 54.05
N ASP A 855 -46.86 20.76 53.27
CA ASP A 855 -48.22 20.24 53.46
C ASP A 855 -48.17 18.90 54.20
N ILE A 856 -48.64 18.90 55.45
CA ILE A 856 -48.71 17.72 56.33
C ILE A 856 -50.12 17.16 56.44
N SER A 857 -51.09 17.67 55.68
CA SER A 857 -52.50 17.28 55.79
C SER A 857 -52.69 15.76 55.66
N SER A 858 -51.98 15.11 54.74
CA SER A 858 -52.01 13.65 54.59
C SER A 858 -51.28 12.92 55.72
N PHE A 859 -50.20 13.50 56.24
CA PHE A 859 -49.42 12.90 57.34
C PHE A 859 -50.26 12.83 58.63
N ILE A 860 -51.14 13.81 58.86
CA ILE A 860 -52.12 13.81 59.96
C ILE A 860 -53.06 12.59 59.88
N ASP A 861 -53.42 12.15 58.66
CA ASP A 861 -54.32 11.01 58.44
C ASP A 861 -53.61 9.66 58.51
N SER A 862 -52.38 9.55 58.00
CA SER A 862 -51.68 8.28 57.81
C SER A 862 -50.64 7.93 58.87
N ASP A 863 -50.01 8.89 59.54
CA ASP A 863 -48.73 8.60 60.22
C ASP A 863 -48.67 9.04 61.69
N ILE A 864 -49.40 10.07 62.10
CA ILE A 864 -49.37 10.55 63.51
C ILE A 864 -49.84 9.49 64.51
N PHE A 865 -50.75 8.59 64.11
CA PHE A 865 -51.43 7.64 65.00
C PHE A 865 -51.25 6.15 64.61
N MET A 866 -50.46 5.83 63.59
CA MET A 866 -50.22 4.44 63.18
C MET A 866 -49.07 3.79 63.97
N ARG A 867 -49.12 2.46 64.14
CA ARG A 867 -47.96 1.65 64.60
C ARG A 867 -46.85 1.73 63.54
N SER A 868 -46.02 2.77 63.60
CA SER A 868 -44.83 2.84 62.78
C SER A 868 -43.85 1.73 63.21
N ASN A 869 -43.83 0.66 62.40
CA ASN A 869 -42.71 -0.29 62.29
C ASN A 869 -41.72 0.14 61.19
N GLN A 870 -41.87 1.35 60.64
CA GLN A 870 -40.98 1.88 59.63
C GLN A 870 -40.01 2.82 60.31
N ASN A 871 -38.81 2.31 60.59
CA ASN A 871 -37.65 3.15 60.77
C ASN A 871 -37.62 4.08 59.55
N ILE A 872 -37.72 5.40 59.76
CA ILE A 872 -37.36 6.37 58.71
C ILE A 872 -35.88 6.09 58.46
N PRO A 873 -35.50 5.43 57.35
CA PRO A 873 -34.12 5.10 57.11
C PRO A 873 -33.46 6.41 56.71
N ILE A 874 -32.73 7.02 57.62
CA ILE A 874 -31.71 8.01 57.27
C ILE A 874 -30.41 7.22 57.35
N PRO A 875 -29.82 6.84 56.20
CA PRO A 875 -28.65 5.97 56.18
C PRO A 875 -27.52 6.51 57.06
N ASN A 876 -26.94 5.62 57.89
CA ASN A 876 -25.73 5.86 58.71
C ASN A 876 -25.80 6.92 59.82
N LEU A 877 -26.97 7.35 60.28
CA LEU A 877 -27.10 8.27 61.41
C LEU A 877 -28.01 7.69 62.50
N ASN A 878 -27.42 7.33 63.65
CA ASN A 878 -28.18 6.79 64.80
C ASN A 878 -28.90 7.90 65.58
N ASN A 879 -28.35 9.12 65.59
CA ASN A 879 -28.90 10.25 66.33
C ASN A 879 -28.91 11.50 65.41
N ILE A 880 -30.05 12.17 65.31
CA ILE A 880 -30.26 13.29 64.39
C ILE A 880 -30.88 14.46 65.16
N ASN A 881 -30.19 15.60 65.14
CA ASN A 881 -30.71 16.87 65.64
C ASN A 881 -31.24 17.68 64.46
N LEU A 882 -32.56 17.67 64.26
CA LEU A 882 -33.23 18.52 63.29
C LEU A 882 -33.46 19.90 63.90
N ASN A 883 -32.72 20.90 63.44
CA ASN A 883 -32.90 22.31 63.76
C ASN A 883 -33.77 22.95 62.68
N VAL A 884 -35.04 23.17 62.97
CA VAL A 884 -35.97 23.89 62.09
C VAL A 884 -35.69 25.38 62.27
N LEU A 885 -34.93 25.95 61.34
CA LEU A 885 -34.57 27.37 61.36
C LEU A 885 -35.81 28.22 61.11
N GLU A 886 -36.50 27.95 59.99
CA GLU A 886 -37.77 28.59 59.65
C GLU A 886 -38.54 27.75 58.62
N ILE A 887 -39.82 27.50 58.87
CA ILE A 887 -40.78 27.06 57.86
C ILE A 887 -41.86 28.13 57.74
N ASP A 888 -41.94 28.81 56.60
CA ASP A 888 -42.84 29.96 56.44
C ASP A 888 -44.31 29.55 56.62
N LYS A 889 -44.69 28.36 56.12
CA LYS A 889 -46.06 27.85 56.16
C LYS A 889 -46.13 26.32 56.21
N VAL A 890 -46.73 25.77 57.26
CA VAL A 890 -47.12 24.37 57.35
C VAL A 890 -48.63 24.23 57.23
N ILE A 891 -49.09 23.54 56.20
CA ILE A 891 -50.51 23.32 55.92
C ILE A 891 -50.99 22.04 56.62
N GLY A 892 -52.04 22.18 57.43
CA GLY A 892 -52.77 21.08 58.03
C GLY A 892 -54.08 20.81 57.29
N LYS A 893 -55.07 20.30 58.02
CA LYS A 893 -56.40 20.00 57.47
C LYS A 893 -57.28 21.25 57.41
N ASN A 894 -58.34 21.16 56.59
CA ASN A 894 -59.38 22.19 56.44
C ASN A 894 -58.88 23.60 56.06
N GLY A 895 -57.69 23.71 55.45
CA GLY A 895 -57.14 25.00 55.01
C GLY A 895 -56.48 25.82 56.12
N GLU A 896 -56.34 25.27 57.33
CA GLU A 896 -55.55 25.90 58.39
C GLU A 896 -54.06 25.70 58.16
N ASP A 897 -53.29 26.71 58.49
CA ASP A 897 -51.84 26.65 58.46
C ASP A 897 -51.20 27.26 59.69
N ILE A 898 -50.04 26.73 60.03
CA ILE A 898 -49.14 27.28 61.03
C ILE A 898 -47.99 27.95 60.28
N SER A 899 -47.81 29.23 60.52
CA SER A 899 -46.80 30.07 59.92
C SER A 899 -45.60 30.28 60.84
N SER A 900 -44.43 30.53 60.22
CA SER A 900 -43.16 30.78 60.91
C SER A 900 -42.83 29.71 61.96
N ILE A 901 -42.90 28.43 61.57
CA ILE A 901 -42.51 27.35 62.47
C ILE A 901 -40.99 27.35 62.64
N ASN A 902 -40.54 27.34 63.88
CA ASN A 902 -39.15 27.11 64.23
C ASN A 902 -39.06 26.17 65.45
N GLY A 903 -37.86 25.64 65.67
CA GLY A 903 -37.58 24.82 66.84
C GLY A 903 -36.62 23.68 66.58
N ARG A 904 -36.68 22.65 67.41
CA ARG A 904 -35.79 21.50 67.32
C ARG A 904 -36.53 20.18 67.48
N ILE A 905 -36.08 19.16 66.76
CA ILE A 905 -36.50 17.77 66.91
C ILE A 905 -35.26 16.91 67.05
N ASN A 906 -35.13 16.18 68.16
CA ASN A 906 -34.09 15.18 68.34
C ASN A 906 -34.68 13.80 68.04
N LEU A 907 -34.07 13.09 67.09
CA LEU A 907 -34.43 11.74 66.69
C LEU A 907 -33.29 10.78 67.10
N ASN A 908 -33.62 9.69 67.79
CA ASN A 908 -32.68 8.62 68.12
C ASN A 908 -33.24 7.29 67.59
N ASP A 909 -32.47 6.57 66.78
CA ASP A 909 -32.88 5.36 66.05
C ASP A 909 -34.21 5.54 65.30
N GLY A 910 -34.40 6.71 64.68
CA GLY A 910 -35.63 7.07 63.97
C GLY A 910 -36.85 7.36 64.87
N LYS A 911 -36.69 7.41 66.20
CA LYS A 911 -37.75 7.76 67.16
C LYS A 911 -37.53 9.16 67.72
N ILE A 912 -38.62 9.92 67.87
CA ILE A 912 -38.58 11.25 68.48
C ILE A 912 -38.22 11.11 69.97
N LYS A 913 -37.08 11.67 70.37
CA LYS A 913 -36.64 11.79 71.76
C LYS A 913 -37.05 13.13 72.36
N GLU A 914 -36.92 14.22 71.61
CA GLU A 914 -37.34 15.55 72.04
C GLU A 914 -37.94 16.30 70.84
N MET A 915 -38.98 17.07 71.07
CA MET A 915 -39.53 18.02 70.10
C MET A 915 -39.89 19.29 70.84
N ASP A 916 -39.46 20.43 70.32
CA ASP A 916 -39.86 21.75 70.79
C ASP A 916 -40.09 22.60 69.56
N LEU A 917 -41.34 22.81 69.21
CA LEU A 917 -41.77 23.56 68.02
C LEU A 917 -42.68 24.69 68.43
N ALA A 918 -42.48 25.86 67.83
CA ALA A 918 -43.34 27.01 68.00
C ALA A 918 -43.71 27.62 66.64
N GLY A 919 -44.92 28.18 66.53
CA GLY A 919 -45.40 28.86 65.33
C GLY A 919 -46.68 29.62 65.60
N ASN A 920 -47.31 30.17 64.54
CA ASN A 920 -48.52 30.99 64.67
C ASN A 920 -49.59 30.56 63.68
N PHE A 921 -50.84 30.39 64.11
CA PHE A 921 -51.91 30.06 63.17
C PHE A 921 -52.23 31.22 62.21
N ASN A 922 -52.53 30.91 60.96
CA ASN A 922 -53.07 31.85 59.96
C ASN A 922 -52.32 33.19 59.85
N GLN A 923 -50.99 33.18 60.02
CA GLN A 923 -50.13 34.38 60.01
C GLN A 923 -50.46 35.44 61.08
N ASN A 924 -51.22 35.06 62.12
CA ASN A 924 -51.58 35.94 63.21
C ASN A 924 -50.68 35.71 64.43
N LYS A 925 -49.85 36.71 64.77
CA LYS A 925 -48.90 36.67 65.90
C LYS A 925 -49.54 36.50 67.28
N ASP A 926 -50.84 36.74 67.40
CA ASP A 926 -51.59 36.56 68.65
C ASP A 926 -52.16 35.12 68.79
N THR A 927 -51.82 34.22 67.87
CA THR A 927 -52.31 32.82 67.85
C THR A 927 -51.16 31.83 67.94
N LEU A 928 -50.30 32.00 68.95
CA LEU A 928 -49.13 31.17 69.15
C LEU A 928 -49.57 29.71 69.38
N ILE A 929 -48.81 28.77 68.83
CA ILE A 929 -48.86 27.36 69.18
C ILE A 929 -47.46 26.92 69.59
N GLN A 930 -47.37 26.17 70.69
CA GLN A 930 -46.17 25.53 71.18
C GLN A 930 -46.43 24.04 71.38
N ILE A 931 -45.54 23.21 70.85
CA ILE A 931 -45.60 21.76 70.93
C ILE A 931 -44.30 21.30 71.57
N VAL A 932 -44.39 20.72 72.76
CA VAL A 932 -43.25 20.18 73.50
C VAL A 932 -43.48 18.69 73.73
N TYR A 933 -42.60 17.87 73.19
CA TYR A 933 -42.55 16.43 73.45
C TYR A 933 -41.23 16.08 74.10
N ARG A 934 -41.29 15.38 75.24
CA ARG A 934 -40.12 14.86 75.95
C ARG A 934 -40.26 13.36 76.07
N GLY A 935 -39.54 12.66 75.21
CA GLY A 935 -39.28 11.23 75.34
C GLY A 935 -38.30 10.97 76.48
N ALA A 936 -38.40 9.81 77.09
CA ALA A 936 -37.49 9.40 78.16
C ALA A 936 -36.76 8.10 77.78
N ASP A 937 -35.60 7.88 78.39
CA ASP A 937 -34.88 6.62 78.29
C ASP A 937 -35.70 5.51 78.98
N SER A 938 -35.47 4.26 78.57
CA SER A 938 -36.32 3.04 78.59
C SER A 938 -37.34 2.75 79.70
N ASP A 939 -37.38 3.48 80.82
CA ASP A 939 -38.22 3.19 82.00
C ASP A 939 -39.15 4.36 82.46
N LEU A 940 -39.09 5.53 81.82
CA LEU A 940 -39.95 6.67 82.16
C LEU A 940 -41.01 6.93 81.06
N PRO A 941 -42.23 7.37 81.42
CA PRO A 941 -43.24 7.69 80.43
C PRO A 941 -42.89 8.99 79.70
N VAL A 942 -43.22 9.06 78.41
CA VAL A 942 -43.07 10.26 77.58
C VAL A 942 -44.09 11.33 78.00
N ASP A 943 -43.77 12.61 77.83
CA ASP A 943 -44.65 13.76 78.13
C ASP A 943 -44.88 14.57 76.85
N LEU A 944 -46.15 14.84 76.52
CA LEU A 944 -46.56 15.69 75.41
C LEU A 944 -47.34 16.87 75.98
N GLY A 945 -46.87 18.08 75.69
CA GLY A 945 -47.55 19.34 75.97
C GLY A 945 -47.86 20.07 74.66
N VAL A 946 -49.10 20.52 74.51
CA VAL A 946 -49.49 21.43 73.44
C VAL A 946 -50.21 22.61 74.08
N THR A 947 -49.76 23.83 73.80
CA THR A 947 -50.44 25.04 74.23
C THR A 947 -50.66 25.95 73.05
N THR A 948 -51.85 26.54 72.93
CA THR A 948 -52.12 27.52 71.88
C THR A 948 -53.13 28.58 72.30
N ASP A 949 -52.97 29.79 71.78
CA ASP A 949 -53.90 30.90 71.95
C ASP A 949 -55.15 30.80 71.04
N ASP A 950 -55.17 29.86 70.08
CA ASP A 950 -56.33 29.54 69.23
C ASP A 950 -56.54 28.02 69.12
N GLY A 951 -57.16 27.46 70.16
CA GLY A 951 -57.59 26.07 70.25
C GLY A 951 -58.58 25.68 69.16
N GLY A 952 -59.41 26.62 68.69
CA GLY A 952 -60.25 26.42 67.52
C GLY A 952 -59.44 26.15 66.26
N ALA A 953 -58.42 26.97 65.97
CA ALA A 953 -57.51 26.74 64.85
C ALA A 953 -56.77 25.40 64.98
N PHE A 954 -56.32 25.02 66.18
CA PHE A 954 -55.72 23.70 66.40
C PHE A 954 -56.69 22.54 66.06
N LEU A 955 -57.95 22.61 66.51
CA LEU A 955 -58.95 21.59 66.21
C LEU A 955 -59.25 21.49 64.71
N ARG A 956 -59.28 22.62 64.00
CA ARG A 956 -59.47 22.69 62.54
C ARG A 956 -58.24 22.17 61.79
N PHE A 957 -57.03 22.53 62.23
CA PHE A 957 -55.74 22.09 61.68
C PHE A 957 -55.55 20.57 61.80
N MET A 958 -55.89 20.01 62.95
CA MET A 958 -55.88 18.56 63.16
C MET A 958 -57.07 17.84 62.50
N GLY A 959 -58.07 18.59 62.01
CA GLY A 959 -59.29 18.04 61.42
C GLY A 959 -60.22 17.31 62.40
N ILE A 960 -60.13 17.64 63.69
CA ILE A 960 -60.95 17.05 64.76
C ILE A 960 -62.35 17.69 64.77
N TYR A 961 -62.43 19.03 64.76
CA TYR A 961 -63.69 19.75 64.81
C TYR A 961 -63.65 21.07 64.04
N ASN A 962 -64.41 21.14 62.95
CA ASN A 962 -64.31 22.22 61.97
C ASN A 962 -65.01 23.53 62.38
N GLN A 963 -65.98 23.46 63.31
CA GLN A 963 -66.84 24.58 63.68
C GLN A 963 -66.33 25.37 64.90
N ALA A 964 -65.23 24.93 65.51
CA ALA A 964 -64.59 25.68 66.59
C ALA A 964 -63.77 26.86 66.04
N GLN A 965 -63.76 27.96 66.79
CA GLN A 965 -63.04 29.20 66.54
C GLN A 965 -62.51 29.74 67.88
N GLU A 966 -61.36 30.41 67.86
CA GLU A 966 -60.77 31.05 69.04
C GLU A 966 -60.53 30.06 70.22
N GLY A 967 -60.20 30.63 71.38
CA GLY A 967 -60.11 29.94 72.66
C GLY A 967 -58.69 29.51 73.01
N TYR A 968 -58.34 29.58 74.29
CA TYR A 968 -57.01 29.20 74.76
C TYR A 968 -56.97 27.71 75.08
N MET A 969 -56.13 26.93 74.40
CA MET A 969 -56.00 25.49 74.61
C MET A 969 -54.73 25.14 75.40
N GLN A 970 -54.89 24.20 76.34
CA GLN A 970 -53.79 23.43 76.90
C GLN A 970 -54.10 21.93 76.81
N LEU A 971 -53.15 21.16 76.31
CA LEU A 971 -53.19 19.70 76.30
C LEU A 971 -51.93 19.17 76.97
N ARG A 972 -52.10 18.20 77.86
CA ARG A 972 -50.99 17.43 78.41
C ARG A 972 -51.32 15.95 78.41
N ALA A 973 -50.42 15.13 77.89
CA ALA A 973 -50.56 13.68 77.88
C ALA A 973 -49.26 13.00 78.28
N THR A 974 -49.36 11.82 78.88
CA THR A 974 -48.21 10.98 79.21
C THR A 974 -48.45 9.52 78.86
N GLY A 975 -47.40 8.79 78.49
CA GLY A 975 -47.56 7.39 78.08
C GLY A 975 -46.28 6.70 77.65
N ARG A 976 -46.40 5.59 76.92
CA ARG A 976 -45.24 4.81 76.44
C ARG A 976 -44.58 5.44 75.21
N ASN A 977 -45.38 6.03 74.34
CA ASN A 977 -44.98 6.74 73.11
C ASN A 977 -46.17 7.57 72.61
N ILE A 978 -46.00 8.36 71.55
CA ILE A 978 -47.03 9.26 71.02
C ILE A 978 -48.36 8.59 70.65
N ASN A 979 -48.35 7.29 70.34
CA ASN A 979 -49.52 6.49 69.97
C ASN A 979 -50.15 5.75 71.16
N ASN A 980 -49.57 5.84 72.35
CA ASN A 980 -50.09 5.19 73.54
C ASN A 980 -49.93 6.13 74.74
N MET A 981 -50.86 7.08 74.86
CA MET A 981 -50.83 8.15 75.85
C MET A 981 -52.19 8.35 76.50
N THR A 982 -52.20 8.70 77.77
CA THR A 982 -53.39 9.19 78.48
C THR A 982 -53.15 10.65 78.85
N GLY A 983 -54.13 11.50 78.64
CA GLY A 983 -53.98 12.93 78.82
C GLY A 983 -55.27 13.67 79.10
N GLN A 984 -55.11 14.96 79.34
CA GLN A 984 -56.19 15.91 79.52
C GLN A 984 -56.00 17.05 78.53
N MET A 985 -57.10 17.52 77.96
CA MET A 985 -57.16 18.70 77.12
C MET A 985 -58.21 19.66 77.67
N GLY A 986 -57.82 20.92 77.85
CA GLY A 986 -58.67 22.03 78.23
C GLY A 986 -58.67 23.09 77.15
N ILE A 987 -59.83 23.68 76.85
CA ILE A 987 -59.96 24.87 76.00
C ILE A 987 -60.85 25.88 76.72
N GLU A 988 -60.31 27.07 77.01
CA GLU A 988 -61.03 28.18 77.63
C GLU A 988 -61.61 29.12 76.57
N ASP A 989 -62.82 29.61 76.79
CA ASP A 989 -63.52 30.60 75.96
C ASP A 989 -63.64 30.27 74.45
N ILE A 990 -63.75 28.98 74.12
CA ILE A 990 -63.94 28.49 72.74
C ILE A 990 -65.28 28.95 72.15
N LEU A 991 -65.23 29.48 70.92
CA LEU A 991 -66.41 29.83 70.14
C LEU A 991 -66.77 28.67 69.20
N VAL A 992 -68.01 28.23 69.20
CA VAL A 992 -68.54 27.29 68.22
C VAL A 992 -69.57 28.01 67.36
N SER A 993 -69.32 28.05 66.05
CA SER A 993 -70.11 28.83 65.10
C SER A 993 -70.73 27.92 64.04
N ASP A 994 -72.02 28.11 63.75
CA ASP A 994 -72.77 27.46 62.67
C ASP A 994 -72.76 25.91 62.67
N ASP A 995 -72.64 25.27 63.84
CA ASP A 995 -72.76 23.81 63.95
C ASP A 995 -74.23 23.36 63.90
N ALA A 996 -74.62 22.75 62.77
CA ALA A 996 -75.98 22.24 62.55
C ALA A 996 -76.43 21.17 63.56
N ASN A 997 -75.53 20.31 64.06
CA ASN A 997 -75.85 19.30 65.07
C ASN A 997 -76.07 19.93 66.43
N LEU A 998 -75.24 20.91 66.78
CA LEU A 998 -75.38 21.63 68.03
C LEU A 998 -76.68 22.46 68.03
N VAL A 999 -76.97 23.16 66.93
CA VAL A 999 -78.25 23.87 66.71
C VAL A 999 -79.44 22.91 66.86
N LYS A 1000 -79.36 21.70 66.30
CA LYS A 1000 -80.41 20.68 66.44
C LYS A 1000 -80.59 20.23 67.89
N ILE A 1001 -79.51 19.93 68.61
CA ILE A 1001 -79.55 19.58 70.04
C ILE A 1001 -80.22 20.68 70.86
N PHE A 1002 -79.89 21.91 70.56
CA PHE A 1002 -80.43 23.10 71.23
C PHE A 1002 -81.91 23.34 70.93
N ALA A 1003 -82.34 23.18 69.69
CA ALA A 1003 -83.73 23.37 69.29
C ALA A 1003 -84.65 22.26 69.82
N GLU A 1004 -84.21 21.00 69.78
CA GLU A 1004 -85.03 19.85 70.16
C GLU A 1004 -85.08 19.61 71.69
N SER A 1005 -84.14 20.18 72.45
CA SER A 1005 -84.11 20.08 73.92
C SER A 1005 -84.98 21.12 74.65
N GLY A 1006 -85.59 22.05 73.91
CA GLY A 1006 -86.48 23.09 74.44
C GLY A 1006 -85.83 24.48 74.60
N PRO A 1007 -86.64 25.54 74.77
CA PRO A 1007 -86.14 26.92 74.80
C PRO A 1007 -85.34 27.20 76.08
N ASN A 1008 -84.12 27.72 75.93
CA ASN A 1008 -83.29 28.25 77.03
C ASN A 1008 -83.26 29.80 76.93
N PRO A 1009 -83.96 30.54 77.83
CA PRO A 1009 -83.99 32.01 77.79
C PRO A 1009 -82.63 32.65 78.08
N ASN A 1010 -81.70 31.91 78.67
CA ASN A 1010 -80.33 32.35 78.96
C ASN A 1010 -79.35 32.08 77.80
N ARG A 1011 -79.85 31.64 76.63
CA ARG A 1011 -79.07 31.49 75.39
C ARG A 1011 -79.84 32.09 74.19
N PRO A 1012 -79.57 33.37 73.83
CA PRO A 1012 -80.27 34.05 72.74
C PRO A 1012 -79.73 33.71 71.33
N ASP A 1013 -78.46 33.30 71.21
CA ASP A 1013 -77.86 32.85 69.94
C ASP A 1013 -77.56 31.35 70.02
N ILE A 1014 -78.13 30.56 69.12
CA ILE A 1014 -77.92 29.11 69.02
C ILE A 1014 -76.94 28.75 67.90
N TYR A 1015 -76.61 29.70 67.02
CA TYR A 1015 -75.66 29.51 65.92
C TYR A 1015 -74.24 29.80 66.37
N ASN A 1016 -74.04 30.82 67.22
CA ASN A 1016 -72.74 31.16 67.78
C ASN A 1016 -72.75 31.01 69.30
N VAL A 1017 -72.12 29.95 69.80
CA VAL A 1017 -72.11 29.63 71.22
C VAL A 1017 -70.69 29.62 71.75
N ARG A 1018 -70.42 30.51 72.72
CA ARG A 1018 -69.15 30.56 73.43
C ARG A 1018 -69.21 29.68 74.68
N PHE A 1019 -68.38 28.65 74.73
CA PHE A 1019 -68.20 27.81 75.91
C PHE A 1019 -67.04 28.35 76.73
N LYS A 1020 -67.26 28.55 78.03
CA LYS A 1020 -66.22 29.04 78.96
C LYS A 1020 -65.10 28.04 79.13
N LEU A 1021 -65.43 26.75 79.15
CA LEU A 1021 -64.46 25.68 79.35
C LEU A 1021 -64.93 24.41 78.65
N LEU A 1022 -64.10 23.89 77.75
CA LEU A 1022 -64.12 22.50 77.33
C LEU A 1022 -63.02 21.78 78.12
N LYS A 1023 -63.36 20.72 78.84
CA LYS A 1023 -62.36 19.81 79.43
C LYS A 1023 -62.61 18.41 78.92
N THR A 1024 -61.55 17.66 78.62
CA THR A 1024 -61.68 16.26 78.25
C THR A 1024 -60.52 15.44 78.78
N GLU A 1025 -60.84 14.26 79.30
CA GLU A 1025 -59.86 13.19 79.52
C GLU A 1025 -59.87 12.26 78.32
N PHE A 1026 -58.69 11.99 77.77
CA PHE A 1026 -58.54 11.13 76.61
C PHE A 1026 -57.44 10.09 76.80
N GLN A 1027 -57.58 8.98 76.08
CA GLN A 1027 -56.60 7.92 76.00
C GLN A 1027 -56.43 7.53 74.54
N ILE A 1028 -55.21 7.62 74.04
CA ILE A 1028 -54.81 7.19 72.71
C ILE A 1028 -54.27 5.77 72.84
N GLU A 1029 -54.83 4.85 72.07
CA GLU A 1029 -54.33 3.49 71.88
C GLU A 1029 -54.23 3.19 70.38
N ASP A 1030 -53.03 3.34 69.83
CA ASP A 1030 -52.77 3.24 68.40
C ASP A 1030 -53.71 4.18 67.61
N GLU A 1031 -54.60 3.61 66.78
CA GLU A 1031 -55.56 4.34 65.95
C GLU A 1031 -56.87 4.73 66.68
N LEU A 1032 -57.04 4.35 67.95
CA LEU A 1032 -58.24 4.64 68.74
C LEU A 1032 -57.98 5.75 69.76
N ILE A 1033 -58.82 6.78 69.72
CA ILE A 1033 -58.87 7.84 70.72
C ILE A 1033 -60.13 7.61 71.55
N TYR A 1034 -59.95 7.14 72.78
CA TYR A 1034 -61.00 7.08 73.79
C TYR A 1034 -61.15 8.44 74.45
N VAL A 1035 -62.38 8.95 74.46
CA VAL A 1035 -62.77 10.15 75.18
C VAL A 1035 -63.57 9.68 76.38
N ASN A 1036 -62.93 9.67 77.56
CA ASN A 1036 -63.51 9.08 78.76
C ASN A 1036 -64.54 10.01 79.42
N ASP A 1037 -64.24 11.31 79.45
CA ASP A 1037 -65.12 12.33 80.03
C ASP A 1037 -64.86 13.68 79.36
N MET A 1038 -65.64 14.02 78.34
CA MET A 1038 -65.63 15.34 77.70
C MET A 1038 -66.78 16.17 78.27
N GLN A 1039 -66.47 17.34 78.80
CA GLN A 1039 -67.45 18.27 79.36
C GLN A 1039 -67.25 19.66 78.76
N LEU A 1040 -68.30 20.22 78.17
CA LEU A 1040 -68.35 21.59 77.69
C LEU A 1040 -69.26 22.40 78.61
N PHE A 1041 -68.72 23.46 79.21
CA PHE A 1041 -69.41 24.39 80.09
C PHE A 1041 -69.68 25.69 79.35
N GLY A 1042 -70.95 25.94 79.04
CA GLY A 1042 -71.44 27.20 78.51
C GLY A 1042 -71.87 28.17 79.61
N PRO A 1043 -72.34 29.38 79.25
CA PRO A 1043 -72.86 30.36 80.20
C PRO A 1043 -74.09 29.86 80.97
N SER A 1044 -74.93 29.07 80.30
CA SER A 1044 -76.15 28.49 80.86
C SER A 1044 -76.36 27.03 80.43
N ASP A 1045 -75.43 26.43 79.71
CA ASP A 1045 -75.58 25.07 79.17
C ASP A 1045 -74.42 24.19 79.62
N ARG A 1046 -74.66 22.89 79.79
CA ARG A 1046 -73.59 21.89 79.91
C ARG A 1046 -73.81 20.76 78.94
N LEU A 1047 -72.75 20.36 78.25
CA LEU A 1047 -72.73 19.15 77.44
C LEU A 1047 -71.72 18.18 78.05
N LYS A 1048 -72.11 16.93 78.24
CA LYS A 1048 -71.20 15.87 78.63
C LYS A 1048 -71.26 14.76 77.58
N LEU A 1049 -70.09 14.30 77.14
CA LEU A 1049 -69.92 13.31 76.08
C LEU A 1049 -68.82 12.32 76.48
N GLN A 1050 -68.99 11.07 76.09
CA GLN A 1050 -67.98 10.03 76.20
C GLN A 1050 -68.09 9.09 75.01
N GLY A 1051 -67.00 8.42 74.66
CA GLY A 1051 -67.01 7.47 73.56
C GLY A 1051 -65.63 7.25 72.98
N LYS A 1052 -65.58 6.85 71.71
CA LYS A 1052 -64.33 6.62 71.00
C LYS A 1052 -64.39 7.12 69.57
N SER A 1053 -63.23 7.58 69.11
CA SER A 1053 -62.96 7.96 67.74
C SER A 1053 -61.84 7.07 67.20
N ASN A 1054 -61.92 6.69 65.94
CA ASN A 1054 -60.83 6.05 65.22
C ASN A 1054 -60.23 7.10 64.28
N SER A 1055 -58.99 7.51 64.55
CA SER A 1055 -58.32 8.61 63.86
C SER A 1055 -58.03 8.30 62.39
N VAL A 1056 -57.82 7.03 62.03
CA VAL A 1056 -57.52 6.59 60.66
C VAL A 1056 -58.77 6.54 59.77
N THR A 1057 -59.85 5.92 60.27
CA THR A 1057 -61.11 5.79 59.51
C THR A 1057 -61.98 7.04 59.60
N GLY A 1058 -61.69 7.95 60.55
CA GLY A 1058 -62.52 9.10 60.90
C GLY A 1058 -63.88 8.73 61.51
N ARG A 1059 -64.04 7.48 61.95
CA ARG A 1059 -65.27 6.98 62.58
C ARG A 1059 -65.32 7.42 64.05
N PHE A 1060 -66.42 8.00 64.50
CA PHE A 1060 -66.62 8.27 65.93
C PHE A 1060 -68.05 7.99 66.36
N LYS A 1061 -68.21 7.59 67.63
CA LYS A 1061 -69.50 7.51 68.32
C LYS A 1061 -69.30 8.10 69.71
N PHE A 1062 -69.95 9.24 69.96
CA PHE A 1062 -70.04 9.88 71.26
C PHE A 1062 -71.48 9.80 71.76
N GLN A 1063 -71.63 9.51 73.04
CA GLN A 1063 -72.91 9.49 73.74
C GLN A 1063 -72.79 10.29 75.02
N GLY A 1064 -73.90 10.85 75.49
CA GLY A 1064 -73.93 11.56 76.76
C GLY A 1064 -75.19 12.38 76.89
N ASP A 1065 -75.10 13.51 77.57
CA ASP A 1065 -76.24 14.28 78.01
C ASP A 1065 -76.05 15.79 77.83
N TYR A 1066 -77.09 16.44 77.34
CA TYR A 1066 -77.19 17.89 77.25
C TYR A 1066 -78.07 18.43 78.38
N CYS A 1067 -77.53 19.35 79.16
CA CYS A 1067 -78.22 20.00 80.26
C CYS A 1067 -78.42 21.49 79.94
N ALA A 1068 -79.67 21.86 79.71
CA ALA A 1068 -80.08 23.27 79.61
C ALA A 1068 -80.20 23.90 81.01
N ASP A 1069 -79.90 25.20 81.07
CA ASP A 1069 -79.87 26.02 82.29
C ASP A 1069 -79.07 25.37 83.45
N TYR A 1070 -77.86 24.88 83.14
CA TYR A 1070 -77.01 24.10 84.03
C TYR A 1070 -76.84 24.72 85.42
N LEU A 1071 -76.68 26.04 85.52
CA LEU A 1071 -76.48 26.72 86.80
C LEU A 1071 -77.65 26.53 87.77
N SER A 1072 -78.88 26.62 87.27
CA SER A 1072 -80.09 26.38 88.06
C SER A 1072 -80.32 24.88 88.26
N ASN A 1073 -80.14 24.10 87.20
CA ASN A 1073 -80.48 22.69 87.15
C ASN A 1073 -79.55 21.80 88.00
N ALA A 1074 -78.26 22.12 88.05
CA ALA A 1074 -77.28 21.41 88.87
C ALA A 1074 -77.35 21.77 90.37
N SER A 1075 -77.93 22.92 90.73
CA SER A 1075 -78.07 23.34 92.13
C SER A 1075 -78.91 22.36 92.97
N PHE A 1076 -79.84 21.62 92.34
CA PHE A 1076 -80.63 20.57 92.99
C PHE A 1076 -79.77 19.38 93.45
N GLY A 1077 -78.67 19.07 92.76
CA GLY A 1077 -77.73 18.03 93.13
C GLY A 1077 -76.96 18.33 94.43
N SER A 1078 -76.92 19.60 94.85
CA SER A 1078 -76.23 20.06 96.07
C SER A 1078 -77.09 19.92 97.35
N ILE A 1079 -78.34 19.46 97.23
CA ILE A 1079 -79.20 19.17 98.39
C ILE A 1079 -78.71 17.86 99.06
N PRO A 1080 -78.26 17.88 100.34
CA PRO A 1080 -77.73 16.68 101.01
C PRO A 1080 -78.72 15.51 101.00
N LEU A 1081 -78.21 14.28 100.80
CA LEU A 1081 -78.93 13.01 100.65
C LEU A 1081 -79.87 12.89 99.43
N PHE A 1082 -80.76 13.85 99.18
CA PHE A 1082 -81.79 13.73 98.14
C PHE A 1082 -81.36 14.28 96.79
N GLY A 1083 -80.52 15.30 96.76
CA GLY A 1083 -80.01 15.91 95.53
C GLY A 1083 -79.30 14.89 94.65
N PRO A 1084 -78.22 14.23 95.12
CA PRO A 1084 -77.50 13.23 94.33
C PRO A 1084 -78.36 12.04 93.88
N LEU A 1085 -79.40 11.68 94.65
CA LEU A 1085 -80.34 10.63 94.27
C LEU A 1085 -81.25 11.07 93.11
N LEU A 1086 -81.72 12.32 93.12
CA LEU A 1086 -82.62 12.87 92.11
C LEU A 1086 -81.91 13.30 90.82
N SER A 1087 -80.66 13.76 90.91
CA SER A 1087 -79.84 14.14 89.75
C SER A 1087 -78.94 13.00 89.23
N GLY A 1088 -78.84 11.88 89.96
CA GLY A 1088 -77.95 10.77 89.59
C GLY A 1088 -76.47 11.09 89.82
N GLY A 1089 -76.16 11.99 90.77
CA GLY A 1089 -74.81 12.44 91.12
C GLY A 1089 -74.79 13.91 91.55
N SER A 1090 -73.88 14.30 92.44
CA SER A 1090 -73.80 15.67 92.99
C SER A 1090 -73.50 16.74 91.95
N GLU A 1091 -72.84 16.35 90.85
CA GLU A 1091 -72.52 17.23 89.73
C GLU A 1091 -73.40 16.99 88.51
N ASN A 1092 -74.45 16.17 88.60
CA ASN A 1092 -75.36 15.93 87.47
C ASN A 1092 -76.56 16.87 87.50
N CYS A 1093 -77.16 17.09 86.35
CA CYS A 1093 -78.39 17.87 86.26
C CYS A 1093 -79.59 17.04 86.70
N LEU A 1094 -80.57 17.70 87.33
CA LEU A 1094 -81.86 17.08 87.63
C LEU A 1094 -82.58 16.63 86.35
N SER A 1095 -82.48 17.44 85.29
CA SER A 1095 -83.01 17.14 83.96
C SER A 1095 -81.93 17.36 82.91
N ALA A 1096 -81.63 16.32 82.13
CA ALA A 1096 -80.71 16.41 81.01
C ALA A 1096 -81.15 15.46 79.90
N THR A 1097 -81.01 15.90 78.66
CA THR A 1097 -81.43 15.18 77.46
C THR A 1097 -80.34 14.23 77.00
N PRO A 1098 -80.58 12.90 76.97
CA PRO A 1098 -79.63 11.97 76.37
C PRO A 1098 -79.46 12.25 74.87
N ILE A 1099 -78.20 12.30 74.44
CA ILE A 1099 -77.80 12.56 73.06
C ILE A 1099 -76.77 11.53 72.60
N LYS A 1100 -76.72 11.36 71.29
CA LYS A 1100 -75.70 10.56 70.60
C LYS A 1100 -75.27 11.30 69.34
N ILE A 1101 -73.97 11.42 69.13
CA ILE A 1101 -73.35 12.06 67.96
C ILE A 1101 -72.39 11.05 67.34
N GLU A 1102 -72.58 10.73 66.06
CA GLU A 1102 -71.75 9.74 65.38
C GLU A 1102 -71.45 10.08 63.91
N ARG A 1103 -70.37 9.49 63.41
CA ARG A 1103 -69.96 9.50 62.01
C ARG A 1103 -69.38 8.13 61.69
N ASP A 1104 -69.81 7.54 60.57
CA ASP A 1104 -69.36 6.19 60.19
C ASP A 1104 -67.99 6.17 59.49
N LYS A 1105 -67.69 7.17 58.65
CA LYS A 1105 -66.37 7.35 58.01
C LYS A 1105 -66.02 8.82 57.83
N SER A 1106 -64.72 9.12 57.77
CA SER A 1106 -64.21 10.46 57.41
C SER A 1106 -64.87 10.98 56.14
N GLY A 1107 -65.34 12.23 56.15
CA GLY A 1107 -66.07 12.85 55.04
C GLY A 1107 -67.59 12.61 55.04
N ASP A 1108 -68.12 11.66 55.81
CA ASP A 1108 -69.56 11.48 55.97
C ASP A 1108 -70.18 12.61 56.82
N ALA A 1109 -71.47 12.86 56.60
CA ALA A 1109 -72.25 13.74 57.46
C ALA A 1109 -72.24 13.24 58.91
N ILE A 1110 -72.13 14.17 59.86
CA ILE A 1110 -72.27 13.86 61.30
C ILE A 1110 -73.76 13.72 61.61
N TYR A 1111 -74.14 12.61 62.24
CA TYR A 1111 -75.51 12.33 62.66
C TYR A 1111 -75.67 12.56 64.16
N SER A 1112 -76.66 13.36 64.55
CA SER A 1112 -77.07 13.57 65.94
C SER A 1112 -78.46 12.98 66.21
N SER A 1113 -78.56 12.16 67.26
CA SER A 1113 -79.81 11.57 67.77
C SER A 1113 -80.04 12.07 69.19
N ILE A 1114 -81.30 12.38 69.51
CA ILE A 1114 -81.72 13.01 70.77
C ILE A 1114 -82.87 12.17 71.33
N ASN A 1115 -82.89 11.88 72.63
CA ASN A 1115 -83.98 11.14 73.28
C ASN A 1115 -84.77 12.06 74.24
N PRO A 1116 -85.80 12.79 73.77
CA PRO A 1116 -86.56 13.72 74.60
C PRO A 1116 -87.28 13.06 75.79
N ILE A 1117 -87.57 11.74 75.72
CA ILE A 1117 -88.23 11.02 76.81
C ILE A 1117 -87.31 10.91 78.03
N GLY A 1118 -86.00 10.75 77.80
CA GLY A 1118 -85.01 10.71 78.88
C GLY A 1118 -84.86 12.04 79.63
N THR A 1119 -85.18 13.18 79.01
CA THR A 1119 -85.06 14.52 79.60
C THR A 1119 -85.90 14.70 80.87
N VAL A 1120 -87.04 14.02 80.96
CA VAL A 1120 -87.97 14.11 82.10
C VAL A 1120 -87.76 13.02 83.15
N ALA A 1121 -86.84 12.09 82.92
CA ALA A 1121 -86.53 11.03 83.88
C ALA A 1121 -85.67 11.60 85.03
N PRO A 1122 -86.01 11.32 86.31
CA PRO A 1122 -85.11 11.58 87.43
C PRO A 1122 -83.76 10.90 87.20
N GLY A 1123 -82.67 11.54 87.60
CA GLY A 1123 -81.30 11.13 87.25
C GLY A 1123 -80.93 9.69 87.59
N ILE A 1124 -81.53 9.06 88.61
CA ILE A 1124 -81.31 7.64 88.93
C ILE A 1124 -81.84 6.66 87.86
N PHE A 1125 -82.80 7.08 87.03
CA PHE A 1125 -83.38 6.25 85.97
C PHE A 1125 -82.85 6.60 84.58
N ARG A 1126 -81.95 7.58 84.48
CA ARG A 1126 -81.54 8.17 83.21
C ARG A 1126 -80.75 7.19 82.33
N ASP A 1127 -79.89 6.39 82.95
CA ASP A 1127 -79.09 5.36 82.26
C ASP A 1127 -79.97 4.32 81.51
N LEU A 1128 -81.25 4.18 81.86
CA LEU A 1128 -82.21 3.31 81.15
C LEU A 1128 -82.63 3.86 79.78
N PHE A 1129 -82.46 5.17 79.56
CA PHE A 1129 -82.84 5.88 78.34
C PHE A 1129 -81.64 6.29 77.48
N ASP A 1130 -80.42 5.94 77.92
CA ASP A 1130 -79.19 6.19 77.20
C ASP A 1130 -79.02 5.27 75.99
N TYR A 1131 -78.30 5.76 74.99
CA TYR A 1131 -78.00 5.06 73.75
C TYR A 1131 -76.81 4.10 73.90
N ASN A 1132 -76.93 3.07 74.76
CA ASN A 1132 -75.90 2.03 74.91
C ASN A 1132 -75.66 1.26 73.60
#